data_AF-A0A3C1V3T2-F1
#
_entry.id   AF-A0A3C1V3T2-F1
#
_cell.length_a   1.000
_cell.length_b   1.000
_cell.length_c   1.000
_cell.angle_alpha   90.00
_cell.angle_beta   90.00
_cell.angle_gamma   90.00
#
_symmetry.space_group_name_H-M   'P 1'
#
loop_
_entity.id
_entity.type
_entity.pdbx_description
1 polymer ?
#
loop_
_entity_poly.entity_id
_entity_poly.type
_entity_poly.pdbx_seq_one_letter_code
_entity_poly.pdbx_strand_id
1 'polypeptide(L)'
;ARADEGMWLFNAVPEERLSRDVGFVPSHVWLNHLQRSAVRFNSGGSGAFVSPNGLVLTNHHVAASSLQKLSTPERNLARDGFLSRSHEEEIRCLDLELNVLRSIEDVTARVEEAVAGAGSSSDALAARRAALAAIEQESFVNTGLRSDVVTLFGGGRYHLYRYKRYTDVRLVFAPERQIAFFGGDADNFEFPRHCLDICFFRVYEKGKPLSSKSFLPFAENDVKQDDAVFVAGHPGHTDRGKTIAEIRSMRGRSLPFLLEWLNRREVLLQSYAEEGHVEQQRSMQDLFSVQNSRKARGGLLSALLRPDIFKRLEKAEDTLRSEWKEQGQESPWEKIQRAQQAIDAVAVRYNLLEGAMGFRSRFFSNARTLFRLATESEKPDGERLREYRDAARFSLKLRLFSDQPLYDDYETLGLADSLTFLVKQLGIDDPLVQDVLNGQSPADRARELVAGTTLGKRGVGNVKPLPDYRKEVYDGGVAAIDSSDDTMIALAKQIDNESRRLRNIVEENTEIKKQAHAELTRLRLRAASAAFAPDATFTLRLAYGKVQGVAGRASELRPWTTINELFSKVDQEEGRVPFDLPESWQAARDALTDLDLLSTPLNFLSTADIIGGNSGSPVVNVASELVGVIFDGNQDSLVLDIAYDSDRARAISVSVGAIMKSLEHVYHAEGLVAELQEARQVGSVTWMPLFDGHKLGDWQSSEFGTDGPLEVINREISIGMGDPLSGITWQGEFPQDNYELSLEAKRVEGFDFFCGLTFPVGQDSCSFILGGWGGGLVGLSSIDGLDASENDTNQYIQLDDNRWYAIRVRVEANSITCLLDGEELIVQERAGREISIRPEMFMCKPLGIATYATAGRLRNLQYRLLREMDEPQEEKDVTP
;
A
#
# COMPACT_ATOMS: atom_id res chain seq x y z
N ALA A 1 14.59 10.23 -13.63
CA ALA A 1 13.84 9.00 -13.32
C ALA A 1 13.53 8.27 -14.63
N ARG A 2 13.53 6.93 -14.64
CA ARG A 2 13.13 6.08 -15.79
C ARG A 2 11.59 5.96 -15.89
N ALA A 3 11.04 5.34 -16.94
CA ALA A 3 9.59 5.31 -17.22
C ALA A 3 8.71 4.62 -16.15
N ASP A 4 9.19 3.58 -15.46
CA ASP A 4 8.35 2.82 -14.50
C ASP A 4 8.82 2.97 -13.03
N GLU A 5 9.82 3.82 -12.78
CA GLU A 5 10.37 4.13 -11.45
C GLU A 5 9.42 4.98 -10.59
N GLY A 6 8.97 4.48 -9.44
CA GLY A 6 8.36 5.32 -8.41
C GLY A 6 7.12 4.73 -7.73
N MET A 7 7.03 5.00 -6.42
CA MET A 7 5.91 4.68 -5.56
C MET A 7 5.21 5.98 -5.14
N TRP A 8 4.27 6.42 -5.98
CA TRP A 8 3.69 7.75 -5.97
C TRP A 8 2.63 7.94 -4.88
N LEU A 9 2.49 9.18 -4.41
CA LEU A 9 1.42 9.55 -3.49
C LEU A 9 0.09 9.63 -4.25
N PHE A 10 -0.99 9.13 -3.67
CA PHE A 10 -2.32 9.19 -4.30
C PHE A 10 -2.83 10.62 -4.52
N ASN A 11 -2.38 11.58 -3.71
CA ASN A 11 -2.69 13.00 -3.88
C ASN A 11 -1.68 13.77 -4.76
N ALA A 12 -0.69 13.09 -5.35
CA ALA A 12 0.34 13.70 -6.20
C ALA A 12 0.92 12.67 -7.19
N VAL A 13 0.08 12.11 -8.06
CA VAL A 13 0.51 11.20 -9.12
C VAL A 13 1.18 11.97 -10.28
N PRO A 14 2.14 11.38 -11.00
CA PRO A 14 2.92 12.08 -12.02
C PRO A 14 2.19 12.05 -13.38
N GLU A 15 1.15 12.84 -13.54
CA GLU A 15 0.24 12.77 -14.70
C GLU A 15 0.93 12.77 -16.08
N GLU A 16 1.86 13.71 -16.32
CA GLU A 16 2.60 13.80 -17.59
C GLU A 16 3.37 12.50 -17.88
N ARG A 17 3.89 11.90 -16.81
CA ARG A 17 4.69 10.70 -16.89
C ARG A 17 3.81 9.48 -17.16
N LEU A 18 2.68 9.38 -16.47
CA LEU A 18 1.67 8.35 -16.69
C LEU A 18 1.12 8.38 -18.12
N SER A 19 0.77 9.57 -18.61
CA SER A 19 0.39 9.78 -20.01
C SER A 19 1.47 9.30 -20.98
N ARG A 20 2.74 9.66 -20.74
CA ARG A 20 3.84 9.26 -21.62
C ARG A 20 4.10 7.75 -21.60
N ASP A 21 4.20 7.16 -20.41
CA ASP A 21 4.76 5.82 -20.19
C ASP A 21 3.72 4.72 -20.46
N VAL A 22 2.49 4.92 -19.99
CA VAL A 22 1.39 3.93 -20.10
C VAL A 22 0.16 4.45 -20.84
N GLY A 23 0.10 5.73 -21.19
CA GLY A 23 -0.99 6.27 -22.00
C GLY A 23 -2.30 6.49 -21.28
N PHE A 24 -2.29 6.44 -19.96
CA PHE A 24 -3.47 6.63 -19.12
C PHE A 24 -3.12 7.55 -17.97
N VAL A 25 -3.95 8.57 -17.73
CA VAL A 25 -3.87 9.41 -16.54
C VAL A 25 -5.08 9.10 -15.67
N PRO A 26 -4.89 8.50 -14.48
CA PRO A 26 -5.97 8.24 -13.56
C PRO A 26 -6.71 9.52 -13.16
N SER A 27 -8.04 9.53 -13.31
CA SER A 27 -8.86 10.61 -12.77
C SER A 27 -8.91 10.57 -11.24
N HIS A 28 -9.31 11.68 -10.62
CA HIS A 28 -9.46 11.74 -9.17
C HIS A 28 -10.42 10.67 -8.62
N VAL A 29 -11.52 10.40 -9.33
CA VAL A 29 -12.49 9.38 -8.92
C VAL A 29 -11.90 7.97 -9.02
N TRP A 30 -11.12 7.68 -10.07
CA TRP A 30 -10.41 6.40 -10.21
C TRP A 30 -9.43 6.20 -9.04
N LEU A 31 -8.65 7.24 -8.72
CA LEU A 31 -7.70 7.22 -7.60
C LEU A 31 -8.41 7.03 -6.27
N ASN A 32 -9.52 7.74 -6.03
CA ASN A 32 -10.30 7.61 -4.80
C ASN A 32 -10.92 6.22 -4.65
N HIS A 33 -11.45 5.65 -5.73
CA HIS A 33 -11.99 4.30 -5.73
C HIS A 33 -10.89 3.30 -5.35
N LEU A 34 -9.75 3.32 -6.07
CA LEU A 34 -8.63 2.42 -5.78
C LEU A 34 -8.06 2.62 -4.36
N GLN A 35 -7.93 3.88 -3.91
CA GLN A 35 -7.48 4.21 -2.55
C GLN A 35 -8.38 3.61 -1.48
N ARG A 36 -9.70 3.68 -1.66
CA ARG A 36 -10.70 3.20 -0.70
C ARG A 36 -10.91 1.68 -0.79
N SER A 37 -10.55 1.05 -1.91
CA SER A 37 -10.57 -0.40 -2.08
C SER A 37 -9.31 -1.08 -1.53
N ALA A 38 -8.15 -0.41 -1.54
CA ALA A 38 -6.89 -0.95 -1.03
C ALA A 38 -6.83 -0.94 0.51
N VAL A 39 -6.27 -2.00 1.10
CA VAL A 39 -6.18 -2.17 2.56
C VAL A 39 -4.76 -2.49 3.01
N ARG A 40 -4.37 -1.99 4.19
CA ARG A 40 -3.10 -2.34 4.86
C ARG A 40 -3.32 -3.37 5.94
N PHE A 41 -2.55 -4.44 5.92
CA PHE A 41 -2.51 -5.45 6.99
C PHE A 41 -1.49 -5.04 8.05
N ASN A 42 -1.90 -4.98 9.33
CA ASN A 42 -0.97 -4.72 10.44
C ASN A 42 0.07 -5.84 10.65
N SER A 43 -0.18 -7.04 10.12
CA SER A 43 0.76 -8.16 10.09
C SER A 43 1.92 -7.96 9.10
N GLY A 44 1.87 -6.91 8.28
CA GLY A 44 2.83 -6.64 7.21
C GLY A 44 2.27 -7.10 5.87
N GLY A 45 2.11 -6.16 4.95
CA GLY A 45 1.52 -6.41 3.64
C GLY A 45 0.31 -5.52 3.33
N SER A 46 -0.31 -5.83 2.21
CA SER A 46 -1.42 -5.11 1.57
C SER A 46 -2.55 -6.09 1.20
N GLY A 47 -3.67 -5.57 0.75
CA GLY A 47 -4.82 -6.32 0.25
C GLY A 47 -5.79 -5.40 -0.46
N ALA A 48 -6.93 -5.93 -0.87
CA ALA A 48 -8.05 -5.11 -1.36
C ALA A 48 -9.40 -5.73 -1.07
N PHE A 49 -10.42 -4.88 -0.91
CA PHE A 49 -11.81 -5.32 -1.03
C PHE A 49 -12.08 -5.77 -2.46
N VAL A 50 -12.73 -6.93 -2.61
CA VAL A 50 -13.01 -7.57 -3.91
C VAL A 50 -14.48 -7.98 -4.06
N SER A 51 -15.31 -7.65 -3.07
CA SER A 51 -16.76 -7.76 -3.17
C SER A 51 -17.45 -6.63 -2.40
N PRO A 52 -18.73 -6.34 -2.71
CA PRO A 52 -19.52 -5.38 -1.94
C PRO A 52 -19.83 -5.86 -0.52
N ASN A 53 -19.62 -7.15 -0.20
CA ASN A 53 -19.92 -7.75 1.10
C ASN A 53 -18.67 -7.90 2.00
N GLY A 54 -17.70 -7.00 1.80
CA GLY A 54 -16.55 -6.86 2.70
C GLY A 54 -15.50 -7.96 2.55
N LEU A 55 -15.55 -8.74 1.47
CA LEU A 55 -14.54 -9.73 1.13
C LEU A 55 -13.23 -9.03 0.76
N VAL A 56 -12.12 -9.47 1.35
CA VAL A 56 -10.78 -8.91 1.18
C VAL A 56 -9.83 -10.00 0.68
N LEU A 57 -9.14 -9.73 -0.41
CA LEU A 57 -8.06 -10.56 -0.94
C LEU A 57 -6.69 -10.04 -0.46
N THR A 58 -5.80 -10.96 -0.09
CA THR A 58 -4.37 -10.73 0.17
C THR A 58 -3.57 -11.98 -0.18
N ASN A 59 -2.28 -12.04 0.17
CA ASN A 59 -1.46 -13.24 0.02
C ASN A 59 -1.62 -14.20 1.20
N HIS A 60 -1.37 -15.49 0.97
CA HIS A 60 -1.26 -16.49 2.01
C HIS A 60 -0.13 -16.17 2.99
N HIS A 61 1.03 -15.71 2.51
CA HIS A 61 2.14 -15.39 3.42
C HIS A 61 1.90 -14.14 4.28
N VAL A 62 1.06 -13.20 3.84
CA VAL A 62 0.57 -12.07 4.65
C VAL A 62 -0.39 -12.57 5.75
N ALA A 63 -1.19 -13.59 5.42
CA ALA A 63 -2.10 -14.28 6.32
C ALA A 63 -1.43 -15.30 7.26
N ALA A 64 -0.18 -15.69 7.01
CA ALA A 64 0.45 -16.85 7.64
C ALA A 64 0.48 -16.78 9.17
N SER A 65 0.70 -15.58 9.75
CA SER A 65 0.62 -15.41 11.20
C SER A 65 -0.80 -15.66 11.75
N SER A 66 -1.84 -15.21 11.05
CA SER A 66 -3.23 -15.47 11.42
C SER A 66 -3.56 -16.95 11.27
N LEU A 67 -3.18 -17.59 10.16
CA LEU A 67 -3.40 -19.02 9.93
C LEU A 67 -2.74 -19.88 11.01
N GLN A 68 -1.51 -19.55 11.39
CA GLN A 68 -0.79 -20.23 12.47
C GLN A 68 -1.49 -20.07 13.82
N LYS A 69 -1.95 -18.85 14.16
CA LYS A 69 -2.67 -18.57 15.42
C LYS A 69 -4.03 -19.26 15.51
N LEU A 70 -4.70 -19.45 14.37
CA LEU A 70 -5.98 -20.13 14.28
C LEU A 70 -5.85 -21.66 14.17
N SER A 71 -4.63 -22.17 13.98
CA SER A 71 -4.35 -23.60 13.91
C SER A 71 -4.32 -24.24 15.31
N THR A 72 -4.75 -25.49 15.39
CA THR A 72 -4.69 -26.36 16.58
C THR A 72 -3.85 -27.60 16.25
N PRO A 73 -3.44 -28.41 17.24
CA PRO A 73 -2.75 -29.68 16.97
C PRO A 73 -3.57 -30.61 16.05
N GLU A 74 -4.90 -30.59 16.17
CA GLU A 74 -5.81 -31.44 15.40
C GLU A 74 -6.16 -30.84 14.02
N ARG A 75 -6.09 -29.52 13.87
CA ARG A 75 -6.46 -28.80 12.64
C ARG A 75 -5.43 -27.71 12.32
N ASN A 76 -4.57 -27.98 11.33
CA ASN A 76 -3.53 -27.05 10.92
C ASN A 76 -3.94 -26.28 9.66
N LEU A 77 -4.63 -25.15 9.85
CA LEU A 77 -5.12 -24.28 8.77
C LEU A 77 -3.99 -23.73 7.90
N ALA A 78 -2.80 -23.56 8.47
CA ALA A 78 -1.64 -23.07 7.75
C ALA A 78 -0.97 -24.16 6.90
N ARG A 79 -1.22 -25.46 7.13
CA ARG A 79 -0.75 -26.56 6.28
C ARG A 79 -1.83 -26.96 5.28
N ASP A 80 -3.03 -27.22 5.79
CA ASP A 80 -4.12 -27.88 5.09
C ASP A 80 -5.08 -26.91 4.38
N GLY A 81 -4.90 -25.61 4.56
CA GLY A 81 -5.83 -24.60 4.05
C GLY A 81 -7.14 -24.53 4.83
N PHE A 82 -8.07 -23.74 4.31
CA PHE A 82 -9.38 -23.46 4.90
C PHE A 82 -10.35 -22.98 3.81
N LEU A 83 -11.62 -23.39 3.92
CA LEU A 83 -12.72 -22.83 3.14
C LEU A 83 -13.97 -22.80 4.03
N SER A 84 -14.54 -21.62 4.25
CA SER A 84 -15.86 -21.46 4.88
C SER A 84 -16.97 -21.69 3.86
N ARG A 85 -18.00 -22.48 4.23
CA ARG A 85 -19.19 -22.69 3.39
C ARG A 85 -20.31 -21.68 3.68
N SER A 86 -20.20 -20.93 4.77
CA SER A 86 -21.17 -19.92 5.21
C SER A 86 -20.48 -18.84 6.06
N HIS A 87 -21.13 -17.70 6.26
CA HIS A 87 -20.60 -16.61 7.10
C HIS A 87 -20.41 -17.04 8.57
N GLU A 88 -21.22 -17.99 9.05
CA GLU A 88 -21.13 -18.55 10.40
C GLU A 88 -19.88 -19.40 10.62
N GLU A 89 -19.32 -19.97 9.55
CA GLU A 89 -18.09 -20.78 9.60
C GLU A 89 -16.81 -19.92 9.54
N GLU A 90 -16.92 -18.65 9.17
CA GLU A 90 -15.76 -17.75 9.06
C GLU A 90 -15.11 -17.50 10.42
N ILE A 91 -13.79 -17.71 10.51
CA ILE A 91 -13.07 -17.74 11.78
C ILE A 91 -12.49 -16.35 12.09
N ARG A 92 -12.93 -15.74 13.19
CA ARG A 92 -12.41 -14.43 13.62
C ARG A 92 -10.92 -14.49 13.99
N CYS A 93 -10.13 -13.62 13.36
CA CYS A 93 -8.72 -13.43 13.68
C CYS A 93 -8.53 -12.73 15.04
N LEU A 94 -7.48 -13.10 15.77
CA LEU A 94 -7.27 -12.64 17.16
C LEU A 94 -6.77 -11.20 17.26
N ASP A 95 -5.75 -10.84 16.48
CA ASP A 95 -5.04 -9.55 16.56
C ASP A 95 -4.78 -8.90 15.19
N LEU A 96 -5.57 -9.29 14.19
CA LEU A 96 -5.52 -8.74 12.84
C LEU A 96 -6.29 -7.41 12.77
N GLU A 97 -5.67 -6.40 12.18
CA GLU A 97 -6.22 -5.08 11.96
C GLU A 97 -6.02 -4.69 10.49
N LEU A 98 -7.11 -4.28 9.82
CA LEU A 98 -7.05 -3.72 8.46
C LEU A 98 -7.25 -2.21 8.52
N ASN A 99 -6.41 -1.47 7.79
CA ASN A 99 -6.47 -0.01 7.71
C ASN A 99 -6.73 0.42 6.26
N VAL A 100 -7.77 1.25 6.06
CA VAL A 100 -8.16 1.78 4.75
C VAL A 100 -7.92 3.28 4.73
N LEU A 101 -7.14 3.77 3.77
CA LEU A 101 -6.82 5.18 3.66
C LEU A 101 -8.06 5.98 3.19
N ARG A 102 -8.44 6.99 3.95
CA ARG A 102 -9.56 7.88 3.64
C ARG A 102 -9.12 9.19 3.02
N SER A 103 -8.06 9.81 3.55
CA SER A 103 -7.55 11.09 3.04
C SER A 103 -6.06 11.28 3.31
N ILE A 104 -5.42 12.11 2.49
CA ILE A 104 -4.06 12.64 2.69
C ILE A 104 -4.14 14.17 2.68
N GLU A 105 -3.56 14.81 3.68
CA GLU A 105 -3.50 16.27 3.79
C GLU A 105 -2.05 16.73 3.97
N ASP A 106 -1.61 17.75 3.23
CA ASP A 106 -0.27 18.33 3.42
C ASP A 106 -0.29 19.29 4.62
N VAL A 107 0.45 18.93 5.68
CA VAL A 107 0.58 19.71 6.92
C VAL A 107 1.98 20.28 7.09
N THR A 108 2.77 20.34 6.00
CA THR A 108 4.18 20.76 6.03
C THR A 108 4.35 22.15 6.63
N ALA A 109 3.55 23.12 6.21
CA ALA A 109 3.65 24.51 6.69
C ALA A 109 3.51 24.60 8.22
N ARG A 110 2.52 23.90 8.80
CA ARG A 110 2.25 23.87 10.24
C ARG A 110 3.41 23.24 11.02
N VAL A 111 4.02 22.18 10.48
CA VAL A 111 5.18 21.53 11.09
C VAL A 111 6.44 22.41 10.98
N GLU A 112 6.64 23.08 9.84
CA GLU A 112 7.77 23.99 9.63
C GLU A 112 7.70 25.24 10.52
N GLU A 113 6.51 25.80 10.71
CA GLU A 113 6.27 26.93 11.61
C GLU A 113 6.65 26.59 13.07
N ALA A 114 6.28 25.39 13.53
CA ALA A 114 6.58 24.95 14.89
C ALA A 114 8.09 24.79 15.18
N VAL A 115 8.91 24.53 14.16
CA VAL A 115 10.36 24.35 14.32
C VAL A 115 11.17 25.61 13.99
N ALA A 116 10.55 26.66 13.44
CA ALA A 116 11.24 27.85 12.93
C ALA A 116 12.05 28.65 13.98
N GLY A 117 11.79 28.45 15.28
CA GLY A 117 12.48 29.10 16.39
C GLY A 117 13.39 28.20 17.24
N ALA A 118 13.64 26.95 16.83
CA ALA A 118 14.43 26.02 17.62
C ALA A 118 15.93 26.40 17.66
N GLY A 119 16.50 26.54 18.87
CA GLY A 119 17.89 26.94 19.08
C GLY A 119 18.92 25.81 18.91
N SER A 120 18.47 24.54 18.98
CA SER A 120 19.31 23.35 18.83
C SER A 120 18.58 22.22 18.09
N SER A 121 19.29 21.18 17.63
CA SER A 121 18.67 20.00 17.02
C SER A 121 17.76 19.23 17.99
N SER A 122 18.07 19.27 19.29
CA SER A 122 17.22 18.66 20.33
C SER A 122 15.90 19.43 20.50
N ASP A 123 15.97 20.77 20.53
CA ASP A 123 14.77 21.62 20.59
C ASP A 123 13.90 21.45 19.34
N ALA A 124 14.53 21.34 18.16
CA ALA A 124 13.84 21.10 16.91
C ALA A 124 13.14 19.72 16.90
N LEU A 125 13.79 18.68 17.43
CA LEU A 125 13.20 17.36 17.59
C LEU A 125 11.97 17.41 18.50
N ALA A 126 12.07 18.08 19.66
CA ALA A 126 10.99 18.23 20.62
C ALA A 126 9.81 19.01 20.04
N ALA A 127 10.07 20.18 19.45
CA ALA A 127 9.05 21.02 18.82
C ALA A 127 8.32 20.29 17.68
N ARG A 128 9.07 19.58 16.84
CA ARG A 128 8.48 18.76 15.78
C ARG A 128 7.60 17.66 16.37
N ARG A 129 8.08 16.91 17.36
CA ARG A 129 7.29 15.84 18.01
C ARG A 129 5.99 16.36 18.61
N ALA A 130 6.01 17.54 19.22
CA ALA A 130 4.82 18.19 19.78
C ALA A 130 3.83 18.60 18.68
N ALA A 131 4.31 19.23 17.60
CA ALA A 131 3.47 19.62 16.47
C ALA A 131 2.77 18.42 15.80
N LEU A 132 3.53 17.34 15.55
CA LEU A 132 2.97 16.11 14.98
C LEU A 132 1.86 15.54 15.90
N ALA A 133 2.13 15.42 17.20
CA ALA A 133 1.15 14.90 18.15
C ALA A 133 -0.13 15.77 18.22
N ALA A 134 0.00 17.09 18.17
CA ALA A 134 -1.13 18.01 18.16
C ALA A 134 -2.01 17.84 16.90
N ILE A 135 -1.39 17.73 15.72
CA ILE A 135 -2.09 17.51 14.46
C ILE A 135 -2.84 16.17 14.48
N GLU A 136 -2.18 15.10 14.91
CA GLU A 136 -2.76 13.75 14.99
C GLU A 136 -3.95 13.72 15.94
N GLN A 137 -3.82 14.33 17.12
CA GLN A 137 -4.87 14.37 18.14
C GLN A 137 -6.07 15.21 17.69
N GLU A 138 -5.84 16.40 17.13
CA GLU A 138 -6.90 17.26 16.59
C GLU A 138 -7.69 16.53 15.50
N SER A 139 -6.99 15.87 14.57
CA SER A 139 -7.61 15.09 13.51
C SER A 139 -8.41 13.92 14.06
N PHE A 140 -7.89 13.19 15.04
CA PHE A 140 -8.61 12.09 15.68
C PHE A 140 -9.88 12.57 16.39
N VAL A 141 -9.83 13.68 17.13
CA VAL A 141 -11.01 14.25 17.80
C VAL A 141 -12.08 14.68 16.79
N ASN A 142 -11.67 15.28 15.67
CA ASN A 142 -12.62 15.79 14.67
C ASN A 142 -13.25 14.71 13.80
N THR A 143 -12.54 13.60 13.55
CA THR A 143 -12.94 12.60 12.54
C THR A 143 -13.20 11.21 13.09
N GLY A 144 -12.71 10.89 14.29
CA GLY A 144 -12.68 9.52 14.83
C GLY A 144 -11.75 8.57 14.06
N LEU A 145 -11.07 9.03 13.01
CA LEU A 145 -10.17 8.22 12.18
C LEU A 145 -8.78 8.17 12.80
N ARG A 146 -8.13 7.01 12.66
CA ARG A 146 -6.70 6.88 13.01
C ARG A 146 -5.92 7.87 12.14
N SER A 147 -5.16 8.74 12.78
CA SER A 147 -4.52 9.88 12.15
C SER A 147 -3.01 9.81 12.40
N ASP A 148 -2.23 9.62 11.34
CA ASP A 148 -0.78 9.46 11.40
C ASP A 148 -0.12 10.57 10.54
N VAL A 149 0.74 11.42 11.12
CA VAL A 149 1.55 12.35 10.32
C VAL A 149 2.83 11.66 9.85
N VAL A 150 2.97 11.60 8.53
CA VAL A 150 4.05 10.88 7.83
C VAL A 150 5.08 11.88 7.33
N THR A 151 6.34 11.65 7.71
CA THR A 151 7.48 12.37 7.17
C THR A 151 7.80 11.82 5.77
N LEU A 152 7.83 12.69 4.76
CA LEU A 152 8.16 12.35 3.38
C LEU A 152 9.43 13.10 2.93
N PHE A 153 10.07 12.56 1.89
CA PHE A 153 11.28 13.15 1.28
C PHE A 153 12.37 13.51 2.30
N GLY A 154 12.69 12.56 3.19
CA GLY A 154 13.75 12.75 4.19
C GLY A 154 13.51 13.89 5.19
N GLY A 155 12.26 14.38 5.34
CA GLY A 155 11.95 15.55 6.18
C GLY A 155 11.56 16.80 5.41
N GLY A 156 11.52 16.74 4.07
CA GLY A 156 11.12 17.86 3.21
C GLY A 156 9.61 18.10 3.14
N ARG A 157 8.76 17.13 3.48
CA ARG A 157 7.29 17.29 3.60
C ARG A 157 6.72 16.46 4.74
N TYR A 158 5.56 16.88 5.23
CA TYR A 158 4.78 16.20 6.27
C TYR A 158 3.33 16.11 5.82
N HIS A 159 2.83 14.89 5.65
CA HIS A 159 1.44 14.68 5.25
C HIS A 159 0.69 13.92 6.36
N LEU A 160 -0.52 14.35 6.69
CA LEU A 160 -1.44 13.68 7.59
C LEU A 160 -2.25 12.63 6.82
N TYR A 161 -2.16 11.38 7.25
CA TYR A 161 -2.92 10.25 6.70
C TYR A 161 -4.04 9.86 7.67
N ARG A 162 -5.28 9.77 7.18
CA ARG A 162 -6.43 9.36 7.97
C ARG A 162 -6.94 7.98 7.53
N TYR A 163 -7.07 7.05 8.47
CA TYR A 163 -7.45 5.67 8.19
C TYR A 163 -8.74 5.28 8.92
N LYS A 164 -9.64 4.58 8.19
CA LYS A 164 -10.69 3.76 8.82
C LYS A 164 -10.07 2.42 9.21
N ARG A 165 -10.21 2.04 10.48
CA ARG A 165 -9.67 0.81 11.05
C ARG A 165 -10.78 -0.24 11.22
N TYR A 166 -10.50 -1.47 10.81
CA TYR A 166 -11.34 -2.64 11.04
C TYR A 166 -10.61 -3.70 11.87
N THR A 167 -11.33 -4.31 12.82
CA THR A 167 -10.77 -5.26 13.80
C THR A 167 -11.59 -6.54 13.99
N ASP A 168 -12.81 -6.61 13.44
CA ASP A 168 -13.53 -7.88 13.25
C ASP A 168 -13.25 -8.33 11.81
N VAL A 169 -12.19 -9.13 11.67
CA VAL A 169 -11.69 -9.66 10.40
C VAL A 169 -11.69 -11.16 10.53
N ARG A 170 -12.33 -11.85 9.59
CA ARG A 170 -12.53 -13.31 9.66
C ARG A 170 -11.94 -14.00 8.45
N LEU A 171 -11.32 -15.16 8.66
CA LEU A 171 -10.78 -16.00 7.61
C LEU A 171 -11.94 -16.64 6.82
N VAL A 172 -11.89 -16.52 5.49
CA VAL A 172 -12.88 -17.07 4.54
C VAL A 172 -12.28 -18.22 3.76
N PHE A 173 -11.08 -18.01 3.19
CA PHE A 173 -10.39 -19.02 2.40
C PHE A 173 -8.87 -18.88 2.51
N ALA A 174 -8.19 -20.02 2.59
CA ALA A 174 -6.76 -20.14 2.36
C ALA A 174 -6.49 -21.47 1.62
N PRO A 175 -5.69 -21.47 0.54
CA PRO A 175 -5.23 -22.72 -0.06
C PRO A 175 -4.22 -23.40 0.88
N GLU A 176 -3.86 -24.65 0.58
CA GLU A 176 -2.78 -25.33 1.27
C GLU A 176 -1.48 -24.55 1.11
N ARG A 177 -0.64 -24.52 2.15
CA ARG A 177 0.65 -23.83 2.06
C ARG A 177 1.54 -24.38 0.95
N GLN A 178 1.42 -25.67 0.64
CA GLN A 178 2.23 -26.31 -0.38
C GLN A 178 2.03 -25.68 -1.77
N ILE A 179 0.80 -25.31 -2.15
CA ILE A 179 0.57 -24.58 -3.41
C ILE A 179 0.80 -23.07 -3.25
N ALA A 180 0.49 -22.52 -2.08
CA ALA A 180 0.68 -21.09 -1.82
C ALA A 180 2.16 -20.68 -1.82
N PHE A 181 3.05 -21.62 -1.48
CA PHE A 181 4.50 -21.43 -1.43
C PHE A 181 5.22 -22.55 -2.19
N PHE A 182 4.65 -22.99 -3.32
CA PHE A 182 5.23 -24.03 -4.17
C PHE A 182 6.66 -23.68 -4.61
N GLY A 183 7.57 -24.65 -4.53
CA GLY A 183 9.01 -24.44 -4.73
C GLY A 183 9.74 -23.87 -3.50
N GLY A 184 9.02 -23.56 -2.43
CA GLY A 184 9.57 -23.22 -1.13
C GLY A 184 10.51 -22.01 -1.17
N ASP A 185 11.50 -22.02 -0.28
CA ASP A 185 12.56 -21.01 -0.32
C ASP A 185 13.34 -21.07 -1.63
N ALA A 186 13.48 -22.22 -2.30
CA ALA A 186 14.29 -22.33 -3.53
C ALA A 186 13.82 -21.35 -4.63
N ASP A 187 12.51 -21.36 -4.94
CA ASP A 187 11.92 -20.48 -5.95
C ASP A 187 11.57 -19.07 -5.42
N ASN A 188 11.81 -18.78 -4.13
CA ASN A 188 11.54 -17.45 -3.56
C ASN A 188 12.46 -16.39 -4.15
N PHE A 189 11.87 -15.29 -4.63
CA PHE A 189 12.50 -14.25 -5.46
C PHE A 189 12.99 -14.72 -6.85
N GLU A 190 12.45 -15.81 -7.39
CA GLU A 190 12.85 -16.34 -8.70
C GLU A 190 11.66 -16.34 -9.69
N PHE A 191 11.96 -16.35 -10.99
CA PHE A 191 10.98 -16.60 -12.05
C PHE A 191 11.61 -17.51 -13.12
N PRO A 192 10.92 -18.52 -13.68
CA PRO A 192 9.50 -18.89 -13.55
C PRO A 192 9.03 -19.21 -12.14
N ARG A 193 7.82 -18.76 -11.79
CA ARG A 193 7.18 -18.95 -10.48
C ARG A 193 5.80 -19.59 -10.66
N HIS A 194 5.40 -20.44 -9.72
CA HIS A 194 4.18 -21.26 -9.85
C HIS A 194 3.40 -21.37 -8.53
N CYS A 195 3.07 -20.24 -7.90
CA CYS A 195 2.40 -20.21 -6.60
C CYS A 195 0.96 -19.69 -6.71
N LEU A 196 0.03 -20.29 -5.96
CA LEU A 196 -1.29 -19.70 -5.69
C LEU A 196 -1.27 -18.97 -4.34
N ASP A 197 -0.43 -17.93 -4.24
CA ASP A 197 -0.20 -17.20 -2.99
C ASP A 197 -1.34 -16.21 -2.70
N ILE A 198 -2.49 -16.73 -2.26
CA ILE A 198 -3.70 -15.97 -1.97
C ILE A 198 -4.32 -16.35 -0.63
N CYS A 199 -5.11 -15.44 -0.06
CA CYS A 199 -5.95 -15.69 1.10
C CYS A 199 -7.11 -14.69 1.09
N PHE A 200 -8.32 -15.16 1.42
CA PHE A 200 -9.50 -14.31 1.58
C PHE A 200 -9.88 -14.17 3.05
N PHE A 201 -10.16 -12.93 3.41
CA PHE A 201 -10.78 -12.55 4.67
C PHE A 201 -12.10 -11.83 4.41
N ARG A 202 -12.91 -11.64 5.44
CA ARG A 202 -14.07 -10.77 5.41
C ARG A 202 -14.05 -9.82 6.58
N VAL A 203 -14.36 -8.55 6.30
CA VAL A 203 -14.53 -7.52 7.33
C VAL A 203 -15.97 -7.51 7.81
N TYR A 204 -16.14 -7.45 9.13
CA TYR A 204 -17.44 -7.31 9.79
C TYR A 204 -17.53 -5.97 10.53
N GLU A 205 -18.73 -5.41 10.56
CA GLU A 205 -19.08 -4.30 11.42
C GLU A 205 -20.41 -4.61 12.11
N LYS A 206 -20.47 -4.40 13.44
CA LYS A 206 -21.66 -4.72 14.26
C LYS A 206 -22.17 -6.16 14.06
N GLY A 207 -21.24 -7.10 13.85
CA GLY A 207 -21.53 -8.54 13.70
C GLY A 207 -22.06 -8.97 12.33
N LYS A 208 -22.13 -8.07 11.34
CA LYS A 208 -22.52 -8.38 9.96
C LYS A 208 -21.38 -8.11 8.98
N PRO A 209 -21.32 -8.81 7.82
CA PRO A 209 -20.43 -8.45 6.74
C PRO A 209 -20.50 -6.96 6.41
N LEU A 210 -19.35 -6.32 6.20
CA LEU A 210 -19.28 -4.92 5.83
C LEU A 210 -19.85 -4.73 4.42
N SER A 211 -20.82 -3.83 4.28
CA SER A 211 -21.26 -3.35 2.96
C SER A 211 -20.27 -2.29 2.46
N SER A 212 -19.43 -2.63 1.48
CA SER A 212 -18.44 -1.71 0.90
C SER A 212 -18.88 -1.22 -0.48
N LYS A 213 -18.92 0.10 -0.66
CA LYS A 213 -19.09 0.72 -2.00
C LYS A 213 -17.81 0.77 -2.83
N SER A 214 -16.65 0.56 -2.19
CA SER A 214 -15.34 0.56 -2.86
C SER A 214 -14.75 -0.84 -2.77
N PHE A 215 -14.80 -1.56 -3.88
CA PHE A 215 -14.20 -2.88 -4.06
C PHE A 215 -13.73 -3.02 -5.51
N LEU A 216 -12.77 -3.91 -5.75
CA LEU A 216 -12.20 -4.17 -7.07
C LEU A 216 -12.83 -5.43 -7.67
N PRO A 217 -13.66 -5.32 -8.72
CA PRO A 217 -14.17 -6.50 -9.42
C PRO A 217 -13.03 -7.25 -10.11
N PHE A 218 -13.12 -8.57 -10.20
CA PHE A 218 -12.16 -9.36 -10.96
C PHE A 218 -12.34 -9.10 -12.45
N ALA A 219 -11.24 -8.88 -13.17
CA ALA A 219 -11.25 -8.77 -14.62
C ALA A 219 -11.74 -10.08 -15.26
N GLU A 220 -12.46 -9.96 -16.37
CA GLU A 220 -12.95 -11.13 -17.11
C GLU A 220 -11.82 -11.90 -17.81
N ASN A 221 -10.83 -11.17 -18.31
CA ASN A 221 -9.71 -11.72 -19.04
C ASN A 221 -8.41 -11.49 -18.27
N ASP A 222 -7.51 -12.46 -18.33
CA ASP A 222 -6.15 -12.27 -17.82
C ASP A 222 -5.35 -11.26 -18.65
N VAL A 223 -4.27 -10.77 -18.06
CA VAL A 223 -3.36 -9.81 -18.66
C VAL A 223 -2.71 -10.32 -19.95
N LYS A 224 -2.45 -9.40 -20.86
CA LYS A 224 -1.64 -9.60 -22.07
C LYS A 224 -0.33 -8.86 -21.96
N GLN A 225 0.62 -9.25 -22.81
CA GLN A 225 1.89 -8.53 -22.92
C GLN A 225 1.61 -7.06 -23.27
N ASP A 226 2.35 -6.16 -22.62
CA ASP A 226 2.31 -4.71 -22.77
C ASP A 226 1.04 -4.02 -22.21
N ASP A 227 0.12 -4.76 -21.59
CA ASP A 227 -1.00 -4.17 -20.86
C ASP A 227 -0.51 -3.24 -19.74
N ALA A 228 -1.13 -2.06 -19.64
CA ALA A 228 -0.88 -1.11 -18.57
C ALA A 228 -1.50 -1.60 -17.26
N VAL A 229 -0.71 -1.62 -16.19
CA VAL A 229 -1.13 -2.07 -14.87
C VAL A 229 -0.72 -1.09 -13.78
N PHE A 230 -1.52 -1.04 -12.72
CA PHE A 230 -1.34 -0.20 -11.56
C PHE A 230 -1.37 -1.03 -10.28
N VAL A 231 -0.47 -0.72 -9.35
CA VAL A 231 -0.36 -1.40 -8.07
C VAL A 231 -0.64 -0.39 -6.96
N ALA A 232 -1.67 -0.67 -6.16
CA ALA A 232 -2.00 0.11 -4.97
C ALA A 232 -1.57 -0.65 -3.72
N GLY A 233 -0.42 -0.29 -3.15
CA GLY A 233 0.21 -1.07 -2.09
C GLY A 233 0.82 -0.23 -0.98
N HIS A 234 1.25 -0.91 0.06
CA HIS A 234 1.91 -0.33 1.22
C HIS A 234 3.38 -0.74 1.24
N PRO A 235 4.23 -0.21 0.34
CA PRO A 235 5.66 -0.50 0.35
C PRO A 235 6.25 -0.11 1.71
N GLY A 236 7.01 -1.01 2.33
CA GLY A 236 7.50 -0.87 3.69
C GLY A 236 8.44 0.31 3.87
N HIS A 237 9.62 0.23 3.27
CA HIS A 237 10.64 1.26 3.39
C HIS A 237 11.61 1.23 2.20
N THR A 238 11.87 2.38 1.58
CA THR A 238 12.98 2.54 0.64
C THR A 238 13.95 3.60 1.18
N ASP A 239 15.16 3.55 0.65
CA ASP A 239 16.32 4.29 1.07
C ASP A 239 17.01 4.93 -0.16
N ARG A 240 16.24 5.26 -1.20
CA ARG A 240 16.75 5.78 -2.48
C ARG A 240 17.33 7.18 -2.33
N GLY A 241 16.95 7.89 -1.26
CA GLY A 241 17.54 9.19 -0.89
C GLY A 241 18.92 9.10 -0.20
N LYS A 242 19.38 7.92 0.23
CA LYS A 242 20.63 7.77 1.00
C LYS A 242 21.87 8.25 0.25
N THR A 243 22.79 8.83 1.01
CA THR A 243 24.12 9.22 0.52
C THR A 243 25.05 8.02 0.37
N ILE A 244 26.10 8.15 -0.43
CA ILE A 244 27.15 7.13 -0.59
C ILE A 244 27.83 6.79 0.73
N ALA A 245 27.95 7.73 1.67
CA ALA A 245 28.45 7.45 3.02
C ALA A 245 27.55 6.43 3.75
N GLU A 246 26.23 6.61 3.68
CA GLU A 246 25.25 5.69 4.28
C GLU A 246 25.20 4.35 3.54
N ILE A 247 25.24 4.35 2.20
CA ILE A 247 25.27 3.12 1.39
C ILE A 247 26.55 2.32 1.67
N ARG A 248 27.71 2.98 1.86
CA ARG A 248 28.95 2.30 2.25
C ARG A 248 28.86 1.68 3.64
N SER A 249 28.26 2.38 4.61
CA SER A 249 28.00 1.79 5.94
C SER A 249 27.05 0.60 5.85
N MET A 250 25.94 0.73 5.11
CA MET A 250 24.99 -0.37 4.87
C MET A 250 25.69 -1.60 4.27
N ARG A 251 26.44 -1.41 3.18
CA ARG A 251 27.15 -2.49 2.46
C ARG A 251 28.24 -3.13 3.32
N GLY A 252 29.01 -2.34 4.05
CA GLY A 252 30.21 -2.79 4.75
C GLY A 252 29.99 -3.20 6.20
N ARG A 253 28.89 -2.79 6.85
CA ARG A 253 28.65 -3.00 8.28
C ARG A 253 27.26 -3.56 8.55
N SER A 254 26.21 -2.83 8.19
CA SER A 254 24.84 -3.19 8.62
C SER A 254 24.33 -4.48 7.99
N LEU A 255 24.48 -4.65 6.66
CA LEU A 255 24.04 -5.87 5.97
C LEU A 255 24.83 -7.11 6.39
N PRO A 256 26.18 -7.09 6.46
CA PRO A 256 26.94 -8.23 6.97
C PRO A 256 26.52 -8.67 8.39
N PHE A 257 26.36 -7.72 9.33
CA PHE A 257 25.92 -8.03 10.69
C PHE A 257 24.52 -8.66 10.72
N LEU A 258 23.58 -8.11 9.94
CA LEU A 258 22.23 -8.65 9.85
C LEU A 258 22.21 -10.05 9.22
N LEU A 259 23.00 -10.29 8.17
CA LEU A 259 23.10 -11.59 7.52
C LEU A 259 23.72 -12.65 8.43
N GLU A 260 24.73 -12.29 9.24
CA GLU A 260 25.27 -13.19 10.26
C GLU A 260 24.18 -13.66 11.22
N TRP A 261 23.37 -12.73 11.73
CA TRP A 261 22.26 -13.02 12.63
C TRP A 261 21.17 -13.88 11.95
N LEU A 262 20.78 -13.53 10.72
CA LEU A 262 19.76 -14.28 9.96
C LEU A 262 20.20 -15.72 9.64
N ASN A 263 21.44 -15.90 9.16
CA ASN A 263 21.98 -17.23 8.85
C ASN A 263 22.01 -18.14 10.08
N ARG A 264 22.45 -17.61 11.23
CA ARG A 264 22.45 -18.37 12.49
C ARG A 264 21.03 -18.81 12.87
N ARG A 265 20.06 -17.91 12.75
CA ARG A 265 18.67 -18.18 13.12
C ARG A 265 17.99 -19.15 12.17
N GLU A 266 18.33 -19.11 10.88
CA GLU A 266 17.81 -20.07 9.92
C GLU A 266 18.20 -21.49 10.31
N VAL A 267 19.49 -21.72 10.59
CA VAL A 267 20.00 -23.02 11.03
C VAL A 267 19.31 -23.47 12.32
N LEU A 268 19.20 -22.59 13.32
CA LEU A 268 18.51 -22.91 14.58
C LEU A 268 17.07 -23.38 14.35
N LEU A 269 16.31 -22.63 13.55
CA LEU A 269 14.90 -22.91 13.32
C LEU A 269 14.69 -24.14 12.43
N GLN A 270 15.58 -24.39 11.47
CA GLN A 270 15.58 -25.62 10.68
C GLN A 270 15.85 -26.84 11.57
N SER A 271 16.90 -26.80 12.40
CA SER A 271 17.21 -27.90 13.32
C SER A 271 16.07 -28.15 14.32
N TYR A 272 15.44 -27.10 14.84
CA TYR A 272 14.26 -27.27 15.70
C TYR A 272 13.07 -27.87 14.94
N ALA A 273 12.81 -27.43 13.71
CA ALA A 273 11.73 -27.98 12.89
C ALA A 273 11.93 -29.47 12.55
N GLU A 274 13.17 -29.96 12.51
CA GLU A 274 13.50 -31.38 12.30
C GLU A 274 13.19 -32.27 13.52
N GLU A 275 12.99 -31.70 14.71
CA GLU A 275 12.71 -32.46 15.94
C GLU A 275 11.30 -33.10 15.91
N GLY A 276 10.35 -32.52 15.17
CA GLY A 276 9.00 -33.05 15.08
C GLY A 276 7.97 -32.11 14.45
N HIS A 277 6.74 -32.63 14.28
CA HIS A 277 5.64 -31.89 13.66
C HIS A 277 5.19 -30.68 14.48
N VAL A 278 5.26 -30.75 15.81
CA VAL A 278 4.86 -29.65 16.69
C VAL A 278 5.87 -28.51 16.59
N GLU A 279 7.15 -28.84 16.55
CA GLU A 279 8.27 -27.93 16.42
C GLU A 279 8.26 -27.25 15.04
N GLN A 280 8.00 -28.04 13.99
CA GLN A 280 7.76 -27.53 12.64
C GLN A 280 6.62 -26.51 12.63
N GLN A 281 5.46 -26.83 13.23
CA GLN A 281 4.31 -25.92 13.32
C GLN A 281 4.64 -24.63 14.07
N ARG A 282 5.35 -24.70 15.19
CA ARG A 282 5.69 -23.54 16.04
C ARG A 282 6.68 -22.59 15.38
N SER A 283 7.69 -23.15 14.70
CA SER A 283 8.78 -22.38 14.07
C SER A 283 8.47 -21.90 12.65
N MET A 284 7.45 -22.47 12.01
CA MET A 284 7.12 -22.25 10.59
C MET A 284 7.15 -20.78 10.15
N GLN A 285 6.42 -19.90 10.84
CA GLN A 285 6.32 -18.49 10.45
C GLN A 285 7.63 -17.73 10.66
N ASP A 286 8.31 -18.03 11.76
CA ASP A 286 9.60 -17.42 12.11
C ASP A 286 10.69 -17.86 11.12
N LEU A 287 10.67 -19.14 10.71
CA LEU A 287 11.59 -19.68 9.72
C LEU A 287 11.36 -19.04 8.35
N PHE A 288 10.12 -19.00 7.88
CA PHE A 288 9.76 -18.31 6.64
C PHE A 288 10.23 -16.84 6.65
N SER A 289 9.94 -16.11 7.73
CA SER A 289 10.34 -14.71 7.87
C SER A 289 11.86 -14.52 7.84
N VAL A 290 12.62 -15.44 8.46
CA VAL A 290 14.08 -15.43 8.44
C VAL A 290 14.63 -15.72 7.06
N GLN A 291 14.15 -16.76 6.39
CA GLN A 291 14.60 -17.14 5.05
C GLN A 291 14.33 -16.04 4.03
N ASN A 292 13.12 -15.48 4.05
CA ASN A 292 12.75 -14.36 3.22
C ASN A 292 13.65 -13.13 3.46
N SER A 293 13.88 -12.79 4.73
CA SER A 293 14.77 -11.69 5.10
C SER A 293 16.22 -11.95 4.67
N ARG A 294 16.72 -13.18 4.83
CA ARG A 294 18.08 -13.55 4.44
C ARG A 294 18.26 -13.39 2.93
N LYS A 295 17.35 -13.94 2.13
CA LYS A 295 17.39 -13.81 0.67
C LYS A 295 17.34 -12.34 0.25
N ALA A 296 16.39 -11.56 0.77
CA ALA A 296 16.27 -10.15 0.41
C ALA A 296 17.54 -9.35 0.75
N ARG A 297 18.09 -9.51 1.97
CA ARG A 297 19.29 -8.79 2.39
C ARG A 297 20.55 -9.29 1.69
N GLY A 298 20.62 -10.58 1.35
CA GLY A 298 21.69 -11.17 0.55
C GLY A 298 21.68 -10.68 -0.90
N GLY A 299 20.50 -10.60 -1.52
CA GLY A 299 20.30 -10.03 -2.85
C GLY A 299 20.66 -8.55 -2.90
N LEU A 300 20.22 -7.76 -1.91
CA LEU A 300 20.60 -6.35 -1.78
C LEU A 300 22.12 -6.18 -1.66
N LEU A 301 22.78 -6.97 -0.80
CA LEU A 301 24.24 -6.92 -0.66
C LEU A 301 24.93 -7.27 -1.98
N SER A 302 24.49 -8.35 -2.64
CA SER A 302 25.02 -8.76 -3.95
C SER A 302 24.87 -7.65 -4.98
N ALA A 303 23.73 -6.97 -5.02
CA ALA A 303 23.51 -5.85 -5.93
C ALA A 303 24.38 -4.62 -5.61
N LEU A 304 24.61 -4.31 -4.33
CA LEU A 304 25.50 -3.22 -3.91
C LEU A 304 27.00 -3.53 -4.13
N LEU A 305 27.35 -4.79 -4.36
CA LEU A 305 28.69 -5.21 -4.76
C LEU A 305 28.90 -5.12 -6.29
N ARG A 306 27.83 -4.94 -7.07
CA ARG A 306 27.94 -4.79 -8.52
C ARG A 306 28.45 -3.40 -8.92
N PRO A 307 29.51 -3.31 -9.75
CA PRO A 307 30.09 -2.02 -10.12
C PRO A 307 29.15 -1.09 -10.90
N ASP A 308 28.26 -1.63 -11.74
CA ASP A 308 27.34 -0.82 -12.55
C ASP A 308 26.30 -0.08 -11.69
N ILE A 309 25.74 -0.77 -10.69
CA ILE A 309 24.78 -0.19 -9.74
C ILE A 309 25.50 0.83 -8.84
N PHE A 310 26.63 0.45 -8.25
CA PHE A 310 27.32 1.31 -7.29
C PHE A 310 27.85 2.59 -7.96
N LYS A 311 28.44 2.49 -9.15
CA LYS A 311 28.90 3.67 -9.91
C LYS A 311 27.76 4.59 -10.32
N ARG A 312 26.56 4.05 -10.59
CA ARG A 312 25.37 4.86 -10.89
C ARG A 312 24.93 5.67 -9.67
N LEU A 313 24.97 5.07 -8.48
CA LEU A 313 24.69 5.78 -7.23
C LEU A 313 25.75 6.87 -6.97
N GLU A 314 27.05 6.58 -7.17
CA GLU A 314 28.13 7.56 -7.00
C GLU A 314 27.94 8.74 -7.95
N LYS A 315 27.69 8.46 -9.23
CA LYS A 315 27.44 9.49 -10.24
C LYS A 315 26.20 10.36 -9.91
N ALA A 316 25.15 9.76 -9.38
CA ALA A 316 23.94 10.49 -8.98
C ALA A 316 24.23 11.46 -7.82
N GLU A 317 25.03 11.04 -6.83
CA GLU A 317 25.47 11.92 -5.75
C GLU A 317 26.44 13.01 -6.24
N ASP A 318 27.41 12.69 -7.09
CA ASP A 318 28.37 13.65 -7.65
C ASP A 318 27.67 14.75 -8.45
N THR A 319 26.63 14.38 -9.21
CA THR A 319 25.79 15.34 -9.94
C THR A 319 25.13 16.30 -8.96
N LEU A 320 24.50 15.79 -7.90
CA LEU A 320 23.83 16.61 -6.89
C LEU A 320 24.82 17.50 -6.12
N ARG A 321 26.03 16.99 -5.83
CA ARG A 321 27.11 17.77 -5.20
C ARG A 321 27.55 18.93 -6.09
N SER A 322 27.59 18.76 -7.41
CA SER A 322 27.99 19.83 -8.33
C SER A 322 27.03 21.03 -8.33
N GLU A 323 25.79 20.83 -7.90
CA GLU A 323 24.77 21.88 -7.81
C GLU A 323 24.80 22.63 -6.47
N TRP A 324 25.48 22.07 -5.46
CA TRP A 324 25.63 22.70 -4.15
C TRP A 324 26.63 23.85 -4.23
N LYS A 325 26.18 25.04 -3.81
CA LYS A 325 27.05 26.21 -3.63
C LYS A 325 27.38 26.34 -2.16
N GLU A 326 28.67 26.49 -1.85
CA GLU A 326 29.15 26.66 -0.48
C GLU A 326 28.53 27.92 0.17
N GLN A 327 27.99 27.77 1.38
CA GLN A 327 27.28 28.82 2.11
C GLN A 327 27.95 29.16 3.46
N GLY A 328 29.23 28.83 3.64
CA GLY A 328 29.95 29.08 4.90
C GLY A 328 29.48 28.23 6.09
N GLN A 329 28.77 27.13 5.82
CA GLN A 329 28.27 26.16 6.80
C GLN A 329 28.70 24.73 6.41
N GLU A 330 28.77 23.81 7.39
CA GLU A 330 29.03 22.37 7.16
C GLU A 330 28.05 21.83 6.11
N SER A 331 28.57 21.13 5.10
CA SER A 331 27.74 20.60 4.02
C SER A 331 26.79 19.51 4.54
N PRO A 332 25.61 19.31 3.91
CA PRO A 332 24.70 18.25 4.33
C PRO A 332 25.33 16.85 4.26
N TRP A 333 26.26 16.61 3.32
CA TRP A 333 26.97 15.33 3.25
C TRP A 333 27.93 15.10 4.42
N GLU A 334 28.65 16.14 4.87
CA GLU A 334 29.54 16.03 6.04
C GLU A 334 28.74 15.80 7.32
N LYS A 335 27.62 16.53 7.50
CA LYS A 335 26.65 16.31 8.59
C LYS A 335 26.19 14.84 8.63
N ILE A 336 25.76 14.31 7.48
CA ILE A 336 25.29 12.92 7.37
C ILE A 336 26.42 11.92 7.66
N GLN A 337 27.62 12.15 7.11
CA GLN A 337 28.75 11.26 7.34
C GLN A 337 29.12 11.18 8.82
N ARG A 338 29.23 12.34 9.50
CA ARG A 338 29.53 12.42 10.93
C ARG A 338 28.45 11.73 11.78
N ALA A 339 27.17 12.00 11.50
CA ALA A 339 26.07 11.38 12.22
C ALA A 339 25.99 9.87 11.98
N GLN A 340 26.25 9.40 10.75
CA GLN A 340 26.30 7.96 10.44
C GLN A 340 27.46 7.28 11.18
N GLN A 341 28.62 7.91 11.30
CA GLN A 341 29.75 7.38 12.08
C GLN A 341 29.39 7.24 13.57
N ALA A 342 28.67 8.20 14.14
CA ALA A 342 28.21 8.13 15.52
C ALA A 342 27.20 6.98 15.74
N ILE A 343 26.28 6.76 14.79
CA ILE A 343 25.36 5.61 14.81
C ILE A 343 26.14 4.29 14.68
N ASP A 344 27.06 4.21 13.72
CA ASP A 344 27.88 3.00 13.49
C ASP A 344 28.69 2.61 14.74
N ALA A 345 29.19 3.59 15.51
CA ALA A 345 29.98 3.35 16.72
C ALA A 345 29.20 2.63 17.83
N VAL A 346 27.87 2.76 17.86
CA VAL A 346 27.01 2.13 18.87
C VAL A 346 26.11 1.02 18.30
N ALA A 347 26.15 0.78 16.99
CA ALA A 347 25.15 -0.02 16.27
C ALA A 347 25.00 -1.45 16.80
N VAL A 348 26.11 -2.15 17.13
CA VAL A 348 26.06 -3.52 17.64
C VAL A 348 25.32 -3.58 18.97
N ARG A 349 25.72 -2.76 19.94
CA ARG A 349 25.09 -2.72 21.28
C ARG A 349 23.64 -2.24 21.17
N TYR A 350 23.36 -1.25 20.32
CA TYR A 350 21.99 -0.78 20.06
C TYR A 350 21.09 -1.90 19.51
N ASN A 351 21.56 -2.67 18.51
CA ASN A 351 20.77 -3.76 17.91
C ASN A 351 20.53 -4.91 18.90
N LEU A 352 21.51 -5.21 19.77
CA LEU A 352 21.37 -6.25 20.80
C LEU A 352 20.37 -5.83 21.89
N LEU A 353 20.43 -4.59 22.36
CA LEU A 353 19.64 -4.11 23.51
C LEU A 353 18.30 -3.47 23.08
N GLU A 354 18.34 -2.34 22.37
CA GLU A 354 17.12 -1.63 21.94
C GLU A 354 16.40 -2.41 20.83
N GLY A 355 17.16 -2.95 19.87
CA GLY A 355 16.65 -3.86 18.84
C GLY A 355 16.24 -5.25 19.38
N ALA A 356 16.56 -5.56 20.64
CA ALA A 356 16.28 -6.82 21.32
C ALA A 356 16.83 -8.09 20.63
N MET A 357 17.84 -7.96 19.76
CA MET A 357 18.47 -9.14 19.13
C MET A 357 19.16 -10.05 20.15
N GLY A 358 19.49 -9.54 21.34
CA GLY A 358 20.05 -10.30 22.47
C GLY A 358 19.02 -10.92 23.41
N PHE A 359 17.71 -10.67 23.21
CA PHE A 359 16.65 -11.06 24.15
C PHE A 359 15.39 -11.55 23.42
N ARG A 360 15.56 -12.49 22.49
CA ARG A 360 14.48 -12.97 21.61
C ARG A 360 13.51 -13.89 22.36
N SER A 361 12.53 -13.27 23.01
CA SER A 361 11.37 -13.95 23.59
C SER A 361 10.14 -13.03 23.55
N ARG A 362 8.95 -13.60 23.31
CA ARG A 362 7.66 -12.92 23.47
C ARG A 362 7.39 -12.57 24.93
N PHE A 363 7.82 -13.40 25.88
CA PHE A 363 7.74 -13.05 27.31
C PHE A 363 8.56 -11.78 27.62
N PHE A 364 9.80 -11.71 27.15
CA PHE A 364 10.62 -10.52 27.28
C PHE A 364 10.01 -9.30 26.57
N SER A 365 9.47 -9.49 25.36
CA SER A 365 8.79 -8.43 24.60
C SER A 365 7.58 -7.86 25.34
N ASN A 366 6.77 -8.71 25.97
CA ASN A 366 5.64 -8.33 26.80
C ASN A 366 6.12 -7.57 28.05
N ALA A 367 7.12 -8.09 28.75
CA ALA A 367 7.69 -7.47 29.94
C ALA A 367 8.25 -6.06 29.66
N ARG A 368 9.06 -5.90 28.60
CA ARG A 368 9.59 -4.59 28.19
C ARG A 368 8.48 -3.62 27.82
N THR A 369 7.45 -4.10 27.13
CA THR A 369 6.30 -3.26 26.74
C THR A 369 5.53 -2.81 27.98
N LEU A 370 5.23 -3.70 28.93
CA LEU A 370 4.55 -3.35 30.19
C LEU A 370 5.37 -2.36 31.01
N PHE A 371 6.67 -2.60 31.16
CA PHE A 371 7.58 -1.72 31.89
C PHE A 371 7.64 -0.31 31.29
N ARG A 372 7.88 -0.21 29.98
CA ARG A 372 7.93 1.07 29.28
C ARG A 372 6.57 1.74 29.25
N LEU A 373 5.49 0.99 29.05
CA LEU A 373 4.15 1.57 29.07
C LEU A 373 3.83 2.21 30.42
N ALA A 374 4.14 1.54 31.53
CA ALA A 374 3.91 2.08 32.87
C ALA A 374 4.67 3.41 33.07
N THR A 375 5.97 3.42 32.76
CA THR A 375 6.85 4.59 32.94
C THR A 375 6.58 5.73 31.94
N GLU A 376 6.22 5.43 30.69
CA GLU A 376 5.82 6.46 29.72
C GLU A 376 4.43 7.03 30.04
N SER A 377 3.53 6.27 30.66
CA SER A 377 2.20 6.76 31.01
C SER A 377 2.23 7.89 32.06
N GLU A 378 3.29 7.98 32.87
CA GLU A 378 3.51 9.07 33.83
C GLU A 378 3.90 10.40 33.18
N LYS A 379 4.28 10.38 31.90
CA LYS A 379 4.68 11.58 31.13
C LYS A 379 3.47 12.17 30.39
N PRO A 380 3.48 13.49 30.13
CA PRO A 380 2.56 14.10 29.16
C PRO A 380 2.67 13.41 27.79
N ASP A 381 1.55 13.27 27.07
CA ASP A 381 1.50 12.44 25.85
C ASP A 381 2.54 12.84 24.78
N GLY A 382 2.79 14.15 24.62
CA GLY A 382 3.80 14.67 23.69
C GLY A 382 5.25 14.29 24.02
N GLU A 383 5.54 14.01 25.30
CA GLU A 383 6.86 13.60 25.81
C GLU A 383 7.06 12.08 25.81
N ARG A 384 5.98 11.32 25.60
CA ARG A 384 6.05 9.86 25.51
C ARG A 384 6.80 9.43 24.25
N LEU A 385 7.52 8.33 24.38
CA LEU A 385 7.94 7.54 23.23
C LEU A 385 6.74 7.24 22.31
N ARG A 386 6.93 7.41 20.99
CA ARG A 386 5.85 7.39 19.98
C ARG A 386 4.93 6.17 20.11
N GLU A 387 5.50 5.01 20.34
CA GLU A 387 4.77 3.74 20.42
C GLU A 387 3.90 3.58 21.70
N TYR A 388 4.06 4.47 22.69
CA TYR A 388 3.30 4.47 23.95
C TYR A 388 2.36 5.69 24.11
N ARG A 389 2.21 6.51 23.05
CA ARG A 389 1.24 7.61 23.00
C ARG A 389 -0.21 7.12 22.97
N ASP A 390 -1.14 8.00 23.32
CA ASP A 390 -2.57 7.68 23.39
C ASP A 390 -3.12 7.16 22.04
N ALA A 391 -2.71 7.77 20.92
CA ALA A 391 -3.09 7.35 19.57
C ALA A 391 -2.66 5.90 19.23
N ALA A 392 -1.54 5.42 19.80
CA ALA A 392 -1.04 4.07 19.58
C ALA A 392 -1.62 3.02 20.57
N ARG A 393 -2.30 3.48 21.64
CA ARG A 393 -2.69 2.65 22.79
C ARG A 393 -3.57 1.48 22.40
N PHE A 394 -4.52 1.68 21.48
CA PHE A 394 -5.44 0.62 21.07
C PHE A 394 -4.70 -0.53 20.38
N SER A 395 -3.90 -0.24 19.35
CA SER A 395 -3.18 -1.28 18.60
C SER A 395 -2.05 -1.90 19.43
N LEU A 396 -1.51 -1.18 20.43
CA LEU A 396 -0.63 -1.75 21.44
C LEU A 396 -1.37 -2.78 22.30
N LYS A 397 -2.54 -2.46 22.84
CA LYS A 397 -3.36 -3.39 23.64
C LYS A 397 -3.76 -4.63 22.87
N LEU A 398 -4.18 -4.49 21.61
CA LEU A 398 -4.57 -5.61 20.77
C LEU A 398 -3.43 -6.64 20.64
N ARG A 399 -2.20 -6.17 20.45
CA ARG A 399 -1.01 -7.05 20.40
C ARG A 399 -0.60 -7.58 21.77
N LEU A 400 -0.53 -6.70 22.77
CA LEU A 400 -0.06 -7.04 24.11
C LEU A 400 -0.94 -8.07 24.79
N PHE A 401 -2.27 -8.02 24.56
CA PHE A 401 -3.25 -8.93 25.11
C PHE A 401 -3.75 -9.97 24.12
N SER A 402 -2.98 -10.20 23.03
CA SER A 402 -3.25 -11.30 22.12
C SER A 402 -3.26 -12.62 22.90
N ASP A 403 -4.23 -13.47 22.57
CA ASP A 403 -4.41 -14.80 23.15
C ASP A 403 -3.59 -15.87 22.42
N GLN A 404 -2.63 -15.44 21.59
CA GLN A 404 -1.68 -16.33 20.95
C GLN A 404 -0.97 -17.22 22.00
N PRO A 405 -0.98 -18.56 21.81
CA PRO A 405 -0.23 -19.46 22.67
C PRO A 405 1.28 -19.19 22.60
N LEU A 406 1.92 -19.11 23.77
CA LEU A 406 3.37 -19.05 23.94
C LEU A 406 3.84 -20.38 24.54
N TYR A 407 4.93 -20.94 24.02
CA TYR A 407 5.44 -22.26 24.40
C TYR A 407 6.80 -22.12 25.08
N ASP A 408 6.91 -22.58 26.31
CA ASP A 408 8.10 -22.38 27.16
C ASP A 408 9.37 -22.97 26.52
N ASP A 409 9.28 -24.09 25.82
CA ASP A 409 10.39 -24.71 25.10
C ASP A 409 10.90 -23.83 23.94
N TYR A 410 9.99 -23.35 23.10
CA TYR A 410 10.30 -22.49 21.97
C TYR A 410 10.83 -21.12 22.41
N GLU A 411 10.24 -20.55 23.46
CA GLU A 411 10.67 -19.28 24.05
C GLU A 411 12.03 -19.41 24.74
N THR A 412 12.30 -20.55 25.38
CA THR A 412 13.62 -20.88 25.95
C THR A 412 14.66 -21.01 24.84
N LEU A 413 14.35 -21.70 23.74
CA LEU A 413 15.25 -21.86 22.60
C LEU A 413 15.65 -20.49 22.02
N GLY A 414 14.65 -19.63 21.75
CA GLY A 414 14.88 -18.29 21.20
C GLY A 414 15.71 -17.42 22.14
N LEU A 415 15.41 -17.45 23.44
CA LEU A 415 16.14 -16.65 24.43
C LEU A 415 17.57 -17.16 24.60
N ALA A 416 17.78 -18.46 24.73
CA ALA A 416 19.11 -19.08 24.85
C ALA A 416 20.01 -18.74 23.64
N ASP A 417 19.46 -18.82 22.42
CA ASP A 417 20.17 -18.44 21.21
C ASP A 417 20.56 -16.95 21.22
N SER A 418 19.61 -16.07 21.56
CA SER A 418 19.84 -14.63 21.56
C SER A 418 20.83 -14.18 22.66
N LEU A 419 20.80 -14.81 23.84
CA LEU A 419 21.80 -14.59 24.88
C LEU A 419 23.19 -15.10 24.45
N THR A 420 23.24 -16.22 23.73
CA THR A 420 24.50 -16.71 23.14
C THR A 420 25.02 -15.71 22.09
N PHE A 421 24.13 -15.11 21.29
CA PHE A 421 24.50 -14.08 20.34
C PHE A 421 24.99 -12.79 21.04
N LEU A 422 24.35 -12.39 22.14
CA LEU A 422 24.81 -11.28 22.99
C LEU A 422 26.25 -11.51 23.49
N VAL A 423 26.53 -12.69 24.06
CA VAL A 423 27.87 -13.08 24.52
C VAL A 423 28.88 -13.08 23.37
N LYS A 424 28.49 -13.62 22.21
CA LYS A 424 29.36 -13.67 21.03
C LYS A 424 29.77 -12.27 20.55
N GLN A 425 28.83 -11.32 20.55
CA GLN A 425 29.05 -9.98 19.99
C GLN A 425 29.74 -9.03 20.97
N LEU A 426 29.46 -9.11 22.27
CA LEU A 426 30.05 -8.22 23.28
C LEU A 426 31.23 -8.83 24.04
N GLY A 427 31.36 -10.15 24.03
CA GLY A 427 32.32 -10.89 24.85
C GLY A 427 31.77 -11.21 26.24
N ILE A 428 32.28 -12.29 26.84
CA ILE A 428 31.83 -12.75 28.16
C ILE A 428 32.22 -11.76 29.26
N ASP A 429 33.31 -11.01 29.11
CA ASP A 429 33.81 -10.05 30.11
C ASP A 429 33.09 -8.69 30.09
N ASP A 430 32.14 -8.47 29.16
CA ASP A 430 31.33 -7.24 29.18
C ASP A 430 30.48 -7.22 30.48
N PRO A 431 30.52 -6.13 31.27
CA PRO A 431 29.80 -6.06 32.54
C PRO A 431 28.29 -6.30 32.42
N LEU A 432 27.67 -5.84 31.32
CA LEU A 432 26.25 -6.08 31.08
C LEU A 432 25.98 -7.55 30.77
N VAL A 433 26.88 -8.22 30.06
CA VAL A 433 26.76 -9.66 29.77
C VAL A 433 26.84 -10.48 31.05
N GLN A 434 27.82 -10.19 31.91
CA GLN A 434 27.97 -10.85 33.21
C GLN A 434 26.72 -10.66 34.08
N ASP A 435 26.21 -9.43 34.13
CA ASP A 435 25.01 -9.07 34.88
C ASP A 435 23.75 -9.77 34.33
N VAL A 436 23.56 -9.78 33.00
CA VAL A 436 22.42 -10.45 32.34
C VAL A 436 22.47 -11.97 32.56
N LEU A 437 23.65 -12.58 32.45
CA LEU A 437 23.84 -14.01 32.62
C LEU A 437 23.79 -14.45 34.09
N ASN A 438 24.03 -13.54 35.03
CA ASN A 438 24.01 -13.83 36.46
C ASN A 438 24.85 -15.07 36.84
N GLY A 439 26.04 -15.18 36.24
CA GLY A 439 26.97 -16.31 36.46
C GLY A 439 26.57 -17.65 35.82
N GLN A 440 25.52 -17.69 35.02
CA GLN A 440 25.03 -18.90 34.36
C GLN A 440 25.43 -18.97 32.88
N SER A 441 25.28 -20.15 32.27
CA SER A 441 25.34 -20.28 30.81
C SER A 441 24.11 -19.60 30.16
N PRO A 442 24.19 -19.15 28.89
CA PRO A 442 23.03 -18.61 28.17
C PRO A 442 21.79 -19.52 28.21
N ALA A 443 21.98 -20.84 28.11
CA ALA A 443 20.89 -21.81 28.13
C ALA A 443 20.27 -21.97 29.52
N ASP A 444 21.08 -21.99 30.57
CA ASP A 444 20.58 -22.07 31.95
C ASP A 444 19.85 -20.79 32.34
N ARG A 445 20.40 -19.63 31.95
CA ARG A 445 19.77 -18.33 32.20
C ARG A 445 18.43 -18.19 31.48
N ALA A 446 18.35 -18.62 30.22
CA ALA A 446 17.09 -18.63 29.48
C ALA A 446 16.02 -19.50 30.17
N ARG A 447 16.40 -20.70 30.63
CA ARG A 447 15.50 -21.61 31.36
C ARG A 447 14.99 -21.00 32.66
N GLU A 448 15.86 -20.38 33.46
CA GLU A 448 15.47 -19.68 34.68
C GLU A 448 14.46 -18.56 34.39
N LEU A 449 14.78 -17.70 33.42
CA LEU A 449 13.95 -16.56 33.07
C LEU A 449 12.56 -16.98 32.55
N VAL A 450 12.48 -18.01 31.69
CA VAL A 450 11.19 -18.49 31.15
C VAL A 450 10.37 -19.23 32.22
N ALA A 451 11.02 -19.95 33.13
CA ALA A 451 10.34 -20.61 34.25
C ALA A 451 9.73 -19.61 35.24
N GLY A 452 10.39 -18.48 35.48
CA GLY A 452 9.97 -17.46 36.45
C GLY A 452 8.95 -16.43 35.96
N THR A 453 8.43 -16.57 34.73
CA THR A 453 7.45 -15.63 34.15
C THR A 453 6.12 -16.29 33.82
N THR A 454 5.05 -15.49 33.86
CA THR A 454 3.72 -15.89 33.39
C THR A 454 3.14 -14.95 32.32
N LEU A 455 3.93 -13.98 31.84
CA LEU A 455 3.48 -12.86 30.99
C LEU A 455 3.05 -13.28 29.57
N GLY A 456 1.83 -13.79 29.45
CA GLY A 456 1.26 -14.29 28.20
C GLY A 456 1.07 -15.80 28.17
N LYS A 457 1.29 -16.50 29.29
CA LYS A 457 0.91 -17.92 29.43
C LYS A 457 -0.62 -18.00 29.55
N ARG A 458 -1.31 -18.38 28.46
CA ARG A 458 -2.78 -18.44 28.40
C ARG A 458 -3.38 -19.85 28.47
N GLY A 459 -2.55 -20.87 28.71
CA GLY A 459 -2.94 -22.29 28.60
C GLY A 459 -2.90 -22.76 27.15
N VAL A 460 -2.59 -24.05 26.93
CA VAL A 460 -2.57 -24.68 25.59
C VAL A 460 -3.67 -25.75 25.53
N GLY A 461 -4.48 -25.76 24.47
CA GLY A 461 -5.54 -26.76 24.28
C GLY A 461 -6.79 -26.53 25.17
N ASN A 462 -7.49 -27.60 25.54
CA ASN A 462 -8.74 -27.58 26.35
C ASN A 462 -8.52 -27.24 27.85
N VAL A 463 -7.44 -26.55 28.20
CA VAL A 463 -7.18 -26.12 29.58
C VAL A 463 -7.85 -24.78 29.83
N LYS A 464 -8.50 -24.62 31.00
CA LYS A 464 -9.10 -23.35 31.43
C LYS A 464 -8.05 -22.23 31.30
N PRO A 465 -8.35 -21.09 30.65
CA PRO A 465 -7.39 -20.02 30.47
C PRO A 465 -6.84 -19.55 31.82
N LEU A 466 -5.52 -19.45 31.92
CA LEU A 466 -4.87 -18.82 33.07
C LEU A 466 -5.29 -17.33 33.14
N PRO A 467 -5.39 -16.74 34.34
CA PRO A 467 -5.52 -15.29 34.50
C PRO A 467 -4.45 -14.57 33.69
N ASP A 468 -4.83 -13.52 32.97
CA ASP A 468 -3.90 -12.76 32.14
C ASP A 468 -3.14 -11.75 33.01
N TYR A 469 -2.05 -12.20 33.63
CA TYR A 469 -1.21 -11.37 34.49
C TYR A 469 -0.69 -10.10 33.78
N ARG A 470 -0.61 -10.10 32.43
CA ARG A 470 -0.26 -8.89 31.67
C ARG A 470 -1.28 -7.76 31.92
N LYS A 471 -2.57 -8.09 32.06
CA LYS A 471 -3.63 -7.10 32.31
C LYS A 471 -3.51 -6.53 33.72
N GLU A 472 -3.23 -7.38 34.70
CA GLU A 472 -3.02 -6.95 36.09
C GLU A 472 -1.83 -5.99 36.20
N VAL A 473 -0.70 -6.32 35.57
CA VAL A 473 0.48 -5.43 35.53
C VAL A 473 0.17 -4.14 34.76
N TYR A 474 -0.55 -4.23 33.64
CA TYR A 474 -0.96 -3.06 32.86
C TYR A 474 -1.84 -2.11 33.69
N ASP A 475 -2.85 -2.63 34.39
CA ASP A 475 -3.82 -1.85 35.16
C ASP A 475 -3.20 -1.27 36.44
N GLY A 476 -2.26 -2.01 37.05
CA GLY A 476 -1.53 -1.57 38.25
C GLY A 476 -0.39 -0.58 37.99
N GLY A 477 -0.01 -0.35 36.73
CA GLY A 477 0.97 0.66 36.34
C GLY A 477 2.34 0.48 37.00
N VAL A 478 2.99 1.60 37.36
CA VAL A 478 4.34 1.59 37.96
C VAL A 478 4.38 0.83 39.28
N ALA A 479 3.34 0.94 40.10
CA ALA A 479 3.26 0.20 41.37
C ALA A 479 3.34 -1.32 41.16
N ALA A 480 2.60 -1.86 40.18
CA ALA A 480 2.64 -3.30 39.87
C ALA A 480 3.99 -3.72 39.27
N ILE A 481 4.62 -2.87 38.46
CA ILE A 481 5.97 -3.11 37.93
C ILE A 481 7.02 -3.16 39.04
N ASP A 482 6.93 -2.30 40.05
CA ASP A 482 7.90 -2.23 41.13
C ASP A 482 7.75 -3.35 42.16
N SER A 483 6.52 -3.84 42.37
CA SER A 483 6.24 -4.97 43.25
C SER A 483 6.33 -6.34 42.56
N SER A 484 6.62 -6.39 41.25
CA SER A 484 6.60 -7.64 40.49
C SER A 484 7.88 -8.45 40.68
N ASP A 485 7.73 -9.71 41.10
CA ASP A 485 8.82 -10.71 41.15
C ASP A 485 9.03 -11.46 39.81
N ASP A 486 8.31 -11.07 38.75
CA ASP A 486 8.45 -11.68 37.42
C ASP A 486 9.86 -11.47 36.84
N THR A 487 10.50 -12.58 36.47
CA THR A 487 11.89 -12.63 35.99
C THR A 487 12.12 -11.86 34.69
N MET A 488 11.14 -11.79 33.80
CA MET A 488 11.25 -11.05 32.54
C MET A 488 11.07 -9.55 32.74
N ILE A 489 10.23 -9.12 33.69
CA ILE A 489 10.14 -7.71 34.10
C ILE A 489 11.46 -7.28 34.73
N ALA A 490 12.04 -8.10 35.62
CA ALA A 490 13.34 -7.81 36.22
C ALA A 490 14.44 -7.65 35.14
N LEU A 491 14.52 -8.56 34.17
CA LEU A 491 15.45 -8.46 33.05
C LEU A 491 15.19 -7.21 32.19
N ALA A 492 13.93 -6.87 31.92
CA ALA A 492 13.60 -5.66 31.17
C ALA A 492 14.09 -4.40 31.89
N LYS A 493 13.84 -4.29 33.21
CA LYS A 493 14.32 -3.17 34.05
C LYS A 493 15.85 -3.08 34.03
N GLN A 494 16.53 -4.21 34.14
CA GLN A 494 17.99 -4.32 34.19
C GLN A 494 18.68 -3.68 32.99
N ILE A 495 18.15 -3.91 31.78
CA ILE A 495 18.80 -3.42 30.55
C ILE A 495 18.30 -2.06 30.06
N ASP A 496 17.15 -1.58 30.55
CA ASP A 496 16.42 -0.49 29.90
C ASP A 496 17.16 0.85 29.93
N ASN A 497 17.92 1.12 30.99
CA ASN A 497 18.69 2.35 31.12
C ASN A 497 19.74 2.48 30.00
N GLU A 498 20.55 1.44 29.77
CA GLU A 498 21.53 1.43 28.69
C GLU A 498 20.84 1.40 27.31
N SER A 499 19.74 0.66 27.19
CA SER A 499 18.92 0.63 25.97
C SER A 499 18.43 2.03 25.57
N ARG A 500 17.88 2.79 26.53
CA ARG A 500 17.40 4.17 26.32
C ARG A 500 18.54 5.14 26.03
N ARG A 501 19.69 5.00 26.70
CA ARG A 501 20.88 5.80 26.38
C ARG A 501 21.31 5.61 24.93
N LEU A 502 21.42 4.36 24.47
CA LEU A 502 21.77 4.04 23.08
C LEU A 502 20.71 4.56 22.10
N ARG A 503 19.43 4.42 22.45
CA ARG A 503 18.32 4.99 21.66
C ARG A 503 18.45 6.50 21.50
N ASN A 504 18.75 7.24 22.56
CA ASN A 504 18.91 8.68 22.48
C ASN A 504 20.04 9.06 21.51
N ILE A 505 21.20 8.39 21.57
CA ILE A 505 22.32 8.63 20.63
C ILE A 505 21.87 8.40 19.18
N VAL A 506 21.14 7.32 18.91
CA VAL A 506 20.66 6.98 17.57
C VAL A 506 19.58 7.98 17.10
N GLU A 507 18.63 8.34 17.95
CA GLU A 507 17.55 9.28 17.61
C GLU A 507 18.07 10.69 17.35
N GLU A 508 19.00 11.20 18.17
CA GLU A 508 19.64 12.50 17.98
C GLU A 508 20.39 12.56 16.63
N ASN A 509 21.22 11.55 16.35
CA ASN A 509 21.96 11.49 15.08
C ASN A 509 21.03 11.25 13.88
N THR A 510 19.92 10.54 14.07
CA THR A 510 18.89 10.38 13.04
C THR A 510 18.21 11.71 12.73
N GLU A 511 17.95 12.57 13.72
CA GLU A 511 17.42 13.92 13.48
C GLU A 511 18.43 14.80 12.73
N ILE A 512 19.72 14.74 13.08
CA ILE A 512 20.78 15.44 12.32
C ILE A 512 20.77 15.00 10.85
N LYS A 513 20.73 13.69 10.60
CA LYS A 513 20.63 13.15 9.24
C LYS A 513 19.36 13.59 8.54
N LYS A 514 18.22 13.61 9.22
CA LYS A 514 16.93 14.05 8.67
C LYS A 514 16.98 15.52 8.24
N GLN A 515 17.54 16.41 9.07
CA GLN A 515 17.71 17.81 8.71
C GLN A 515 18.60 17.98 7.47
N ALA A 516 19.73 17.28 7.43
CA ALA A 516 20.62 17.29 6.27
C ALA A 516 19.99 16.68 5.00
N HIS A 517 19.20 15.60 5.14
CA HIS A 517 18.44 15.01 4.02
C HIS A 517 17.34 15.94 3.52
N ALA A 518 16.72 16.74 4.39
CA ALA A 518 15.78 17.77 3.96
C ALA A 518 16.47 18.86 3.12
N GLU A 519 17.70 19.27 3.48
CA GLU A 519 18.53 20.16 2.66
C GLU A 519 18.84 19.54 1.28
N LEU A 520 19.30 18.28 1.24
CA LEU A 520 19.56 17.55 -0.02
C LEU A 520 18.30 17.40 -0.86
N THR A 521 17.16 17.16 -0.23
CA THR A 521 15.87 17.04 -0.90
C THR A 521 15.45 18.36 -1.55
N ARG A 522 15.61 19.49 -0.85
CA ARG A 522 15.34 20.81 -1.43
C ARG A 522 16.25 21.09 -2.64
N LEU A 523 17.51 20.66 -2.58
CA LEU A 523 18.42 20.73 -3.72
C LEU A 523 17.92 19.88 -4.89
N ARG A 524 17.58 18.60 -4.64
CA ARG A 524 16.99 17.69 -5.65
C ARG A 524 15.74 18.27 -6.29
N LEU A 525 14.83 18.83 -5.49
CA LEU A 525 13.58 19.44 -5.99
C LEU A 525 13.84 20.65 -6.88
N ARG A 526 14.84 21.49 -6.58
CA ARG A 526 15.20 22.64 -7.42
C ARG A 526 15.86 22.24 -8.73
N ALA A 527 16.62 21.15 -8.70
CA ALA A 527 17.34 20.63 -9.86
C ALA A 527 16.50 19.71 -10.76
N ALA A 528 15.41 19.16 -10.21
CA ALA A 528 14.59 18.19 -10.90
C ALA A 528 13.87 18.82 -12.11
N SER A 529 14.11 18.27 -13.29
CA SER A 529 13.36 18.56 -14.51
C SER A 529 12.05 17.76 -14.62
N ALA A 530 11.80 16.84 -13.69
CA ALA A 530 10.62 15.98 -13.66
C ALA A 530 10.26 15.59 -12.22
N ALA A 531 8.99 15.24 -11.98
CA ALA A 531 8.53 14.75 -10.68
C ALA A 531 9.30 13.49 -10.24
N PHE A 532 9.52 13.34 -8.93
CA PHE A 532 10.07 12.14 -8.32
C PHE A 532 9.29 11.73 -7.08
N ALA A 533 9.16 10.42 -6.86
CA ALA A 533 8.41 9.86 -5.74
C ALA A 533 9.21 9.95 -4.42
N PRO A 534 8.55 10.14 -3.26
CA PRO A 534 9.21 10.02 -1.97
C PRO A 534 9.55 8.56 -1.67
N ASP A 535 10.57 8.35 -0.84
CA ASP A 535 10.86 7.03 -0.29
C ASP A 535 9.62 6.40 0.38
N ALA A 536 9.48 5.08 0.30
CA ALA A 536 8.39 4.33 0.88
C ALA A 536 8.38 4.42 2.41
N THR A 537 7.18 4.45 3.00
CA THR A 537 6.98 4.67 4.46
C THR A 537 5.87 3.80 5.05
N PHE A 538 5.54 2.68 4.41
CA PHE A 538 4.41 1.80 4.75
C PHE A 538 3.05 2.51 4.73
N THR A 539 2.98 3.57 3.93
CA THR A 539 1.77 4.29 3.53
C THR A 539 1.32 3.80 2.16
N LEU A 540 0.05 4.04 1.81
CA LEU A 540 -0.47 3.64 0.51
C LEU A 540 0.23 4.43 -0.60
N ARG A 541 0.74 3.73 -1.61
CA ARG A 541 1.40 4.28 -2.80
C ARG A 541 0.82 3.67 -4.06
N LEU A 542 0.86 4.45 -5.14
CA LEU A 542 0.56 4.00 -6.49
C LEU A 542 1.88 3.72 -7.22
N ALA A 543 2.11 2.48 -7.61
CA ALA A 543 3.10 2.15 -8.64
C ALA A 543 2.36 1.82 -9.95
N TYR A 544 3.04 1.92 -11.08
CA TYR A 544 2.48 1.55 -12.39
C TYR A 544 3.57 0.91 -13.25
N GLY A 545 3.16 0.22 -14.29
CA GLY A 545 4.06 -0.37 -15.27
C GLY A 545 3.31 -1.09 -16.37
N LYS A 546 4.00 -2.02 -17.03
CA LYS A 546 3.44 -2.89 -18.05
C LYS A 546 3.73 -4.35 -17.76
N VAL A 547 2.87 -5.22 -18.27
CA VAL A 547 3.07 -6.68 -18.22
C VAL A 547 4.16 -7.05 -19.23
N GLN A 548 5.38 -7.26 -18.74
CA GLN A 548 6.57 -7.44 -19.59
C GLN A 548 7.59 -8.38 -18.96
N GLY A 549 8.16 -9.24 -19.78
CA GLY A 549 9.25 -10.13 -19.42
C GLY A 549 10.60 -9.39 -19.31
N VAL A 550 11.68 -10.14 -19.12
CA VAL A 550 13.05 -9.61 -19.08
C VAL A 550 13.77 -9.91 -20.39
N ALA A 551 14.14 -8.85 -21.11
CA ALA A 551 14.84 -8.98 -22.39
C ALA A 551 16.19 -9.70 -22.20
N GLY A 552 16.48 -10.67 -23.08
CA GLY A 552 17.73 -11.44 -23.05
C GLY A 552 17.79 -12.56 -22.00
N ARG A 553 16.74 -12.77 -21.19
CA ARG A 553 16.62 -13.88 -20.25
C ARG A 553 15.52 -14.84 -20.70
N ALA A 554 15.89 -15.94 -21.36
CA ALA A 554 14.94 -16.84 -22.03
C ALA A 554 13.81 -17.35 -21.11
N SER A 555 14.13 -17.65 -19.84
CA SER A 555 13.18 -18.14 -18.83
C SER A 555 12.18 -17.07 -18.35
N GLU A 556 12.47 -15.79 -18.58
CA GLU A 556 11.66 -14.63 -18.18
C GLU A 556 11.16 -13.83 -19.39
N LEU A 557 11.40 -14.31 -20.63
CA LEU A 557 11.06 -13.55 -21.84
C LEU A 557 9.54 -13.44 -22.01
N ARG A 558 8.82 -14.55 -21.78
CA ARG A 558 7.36 -14.54 -21.69
C ARG A 558 6.95 -14.10 -20.29
N PRO A 559 6.10 -13.07 -20.13
CA PRO A 559 5.79 -12.49 -18.83
C PRO A 559 4.83 -13.33 -17.97
N TRP A 560 4.57 -14.59 -18.29
CA TRP A 560 3.70 -15.43 -17.46
C TRP A 560 4.12 -16.89 -17.48
N THR A 561 3.77 -17.60 -16.41
CA THR A 561 3.72 -19.06 -16.31
C THR A 561 2.28 -19.53 -16.44
N THR A 562 2.07 -20.83 -16.64
CA THR A 562 0.73 -21.44 -16.76
C THR A 562 0.53 -22.56 -15.74
N ILE A 563 -0.73 -22.95 -15.51
CA ILE A 563 -1.05 -24.12 -14.66
C ILE A 563 -0.41 -25.40 -15.22
N ASN A 564 -0.34 -25.56 -16.54
CA ASN A 564 0.35 -26.71 -17.13
C ASN A 564 1.86 -26.75 -16.80
N GLU A 565 2.49 -25.59 -16.68
CA GLU A 565 3.91 -25.50 -16.33
C GLU A 565 4.18 -25.79 -14.86
N LEU A 566 3.22 -25.54 -13.96
CA LEU A 566 3.27 -26.05 -12.59
C LEU A 566 3.37 -27.58 -12.61
N PHE A 567 2.49 -28.28 -13.32
CA PHE A 567 2.53 -29.75 -13.40
C PHE A 567 3.79 -30.26 -14.09
N SER A 568 4.25 -29.56 -15.13
CA SER A 568 5.51 -29.88 -15.79
C SER A 568 6.71 -29.73 -14.84
N LYS A 569 6.68 -28.74 -13.95
CA LYS A 569 7.72 -28.53 -12.93
C LYS A 569 7.70 -29.64 -11.89
N VAL A 570 6.52 -30.08 -11.44
CA VAL A 570 6.38 -31.24 -10.54
C VAL A 570 7.01 -32.48 -11.15
N ASP A 571 6.75 -32.76 -12.43
CA ASP A 571 7.33 -33.92 -13.12
C ASP A 571 8.86 -33.83 -13.27
N GLN A 572 9.36 -32.63 -13.59
CA GLN A 572 10.80 -32.38 -13.70
C GLN A 572 11.54 -32.57 -12.37
N GLU A 573 10.90 -32.20 -11.26
CA GLU A 573 11.46 -32.31 -9.91
C GLU A 573 11.07 -33.63 -9.21
N GLU A 574 10.45 -34.56 -9.95
CA GLU A 574 10.01 -35.87 -9.47
C GLU A 574 9.08 -35.81 -8.24
N GLY A 575 8.31 -34.72 -8.09
CA GLY A 575 7.40 -34.49 -6.96
C GLY A 575 8.10 -34.49 -5.60
N ARG A 576 9.39 -34.14 -5.53
CA ARG A 576 10.13 -34.06 -4.27
C ARG A 576 9.91 -32.69 -3.61
N VAL A 577 9.80 -32.67 -2.28
CA VAL A 577 9.76 -31.41 -1.50
C VAL A 577 10.94 -30.52 -1.89
N PRO A 578 10.74 -29.22 -2.21
CA PRO A 578 9.51 -28.44 -2.05
C PRO A 578 8.62 -28.31 -3.31
N PHE A 579 8.78 -29.19 -4.30
CA PHE A 579 8.06 -29.19 -5.60
C PHE A 579 6.96 -30.26 -5.70
N ASP A 580 6.50 -30.79 -4.57
CA ASP A 580 5.34 -31.66 -4.47
C ASP A 580 4.02 -30.87 -4.53
N LEU A 581 2.93 -31.53 -4.92
CA LEU A 581 1.57 -30.96 -4.91
C LEU A 581 0.81 -31.39 -3.66
N PRO A 582 -0.06 -30.54 -3.09
CA PRO A 582 -1.06 -30.99 -2.13
C PRO A 582 -2.08 -31.93 -2.80
N GLU A 583 -2.76 -32.74 -1.99
CA GLU A 583 -3.72 -33.77 -2.45
C GLU A 583 -4.82 -33.19 -3.36
N SER A 584 -5.34 -32.01 -3.05
CA SER A 584 -6.35 -31.31 -3.86
C SER A 584 -5.87 -31.03 -5.29
N TRP A 585 -4.63 -30.56 -5.44
CA TRP A 585 -4.03 -30.27 -6.73
C TRP A 585 -3.61 -31.53 -7.48
N GLN A 586 -3.23 -32.59 -6.76
CA GLN A 586 -2.98 -33.90 -7.37
C GLN A 586 -4.29 -34.48 -7.93
N ALA A 587 -5.38 -34.44 -7.15
CA ALA A 587 -6.69 -34.90 -7.59
C ALA A 587 -7.21 -34.08 -8.78
N ALA A 588 -7.04 -32.76 -8.75
CA ALA A 588 -7.34 -31.91 -9.88
C ALA A 588 -6.52 -32.31 -11.11
N ARG A 589 -5.19 -32.41 -10.99
CA ARG A 589 -4.31 -32.85 -12.09
C ARG A 589 -4.79 -34.15 -12.76
N ASP A 590 -5.21 -35.14 -11.97
CA ASP A 590 -5.66 -36.43 -12.47
C ASP A 590 -7.05 -36.37 -13.16
N ALA A 591 -7.89 -35.41 -12.77
CA ALA A 591 -9.24 -35.21 -13.31
C ALA A 591 -9.28 -34.26 -14.52
N LEU A 592 -8.26 -33.42 -14.70
CA LEU A 592 -8.28 -32.32 -15.67
C LEU A 592 -7.93 -32.76 -17.09
N THR A 593 -8.92 -32.69 -17.97
CA THR A 593 -8.76 -32.77 -19.44
C THR A 593 -9.01 -31.43 -20.13
N ASP A 594 -9.31 -30.38 -19.36
CA ASP A 594 -9.66 -29.07 -19.89
C ASP A 594 -8.42 -28.26 -20.28
N LEU A 595 -8.23 -28.08 -21.58
CA LEU A 595 -7.11 -27.32 -22.14
C LEU A 595 -7.19 -25.83 -21.76
N ASP A 596 -8.38 -25.28 -21.50
CA ASP A 596 -8.56 -23.89 -21.10
C ASP A 596 -7.89 -23.63 -19.73
N LEU A 597 -8.21 -24.48 -18.74
CA LEU A 597 -7.57 -24.42 -17.42
C LEU A 597 -6.05 -24.57 -17.51
N LEU A 598 -5.57 -25.58 -18.24
CA LEU A 598 -4.13 -25.85 -18.36
C LEU A 598 -3.35 -24.69 -18.99
N SER A 599 -3.99 -23.96 -19.90
CA SER A 599 -3.40 -22.78 -20.56
C SER A 599 -3.49 -21.48 -19.75
N THR A 600 -4.26 -21.48 -18.65
CA THR A 600 -4.50 -20.30 -17.82
C THR A 600 -3.19 -19.78 -17.20
N PRO A 601 -2.87 -18.48 -17.34
CA PRO A 601 -1.77 -17.85 -16.63
C PRO A 601 -1.85 -18.05 -15.12
N LEU A 602 -0.79 -18.59 -14.50
CA LEU A 602 -0.71 -18.78 -13.05
C LEU A 602 -0.07 -17.56 -12.37
N ASN A 603 1.17 -17.26 -12.73
CA ASN A 603 1.86 -16.07 -12.26
C ASN A 603 2.34 -15.23 -13.45
N PHE A 604 2.42 -13.91 -13.26
CA PHE A 604 2.90 -13.01 -14.29
C PHE A 604 3.85 -11.93 -13.77
N LEU A 605 4.67 -11.42 -14.68
CA LEU A 605 5.65 -10.36 -14.49
C LEU A 605 5.09 -9.01 -14.92
N SER A 606 5.41 -7.96 -14.17
CA SER A 606 5.23 -6.58 -14.61
C SER A 606 6.41 -5.69 -14.22
N THR A 607 6.54 -4.54 -14.86
CA THR A 607 7.58 -3.54 -14.56
C THR A 607 7.27 -2.65 -13.35
N ALA A 608 6.12 -2.87 -12.70
CA ALA A 608 5.69 -2.08 -11.56
C ALA A 608 6.74 -2.08 -10.44
N ASP A 609 7.03 -0.89 -9.92
CA ASP A 609 8.03 -0.67 -8.88
C ASP A 609 7.50 -1.06 -7.49
N ILE A 610 7.84 -2.28 -7.06
CA ILE A 610 7.43 -2.83 -5.76
C ILE A 610 8.63 -3.21 -4.89
N ILE A 611 8.40 -3.19 -3.59
CA ILE A 611 9.27 -3.73 -2.54
C ILE A 611 8.45 -4.48 -1.49
N GLY A 612 9.12 -5.08 -0.51
CA GLY A 612 8.47 -5.69 0.65
C GLY A 612 7.42 -4.76 1.30
N GLY A 613 6.27 -5.32 1.66
CA GLY A 613 5.08 -4.57 2.07
C GLY A 613 4.02 -4.45 0.95
N ASN A 614 4.42 -4.55 -0.32
CA ASN A 614 3.48 -4.67 -1.43
C ASN A 614 2.88 -6.07 -1.58
N SER A 615 3.36 -7.09 -0.85
CA SER A 615 2.70 -8.39 -0.81
C SER A 615 1.20 -8.23 -0.52
N GLY A 616 0.36 -8.79 -1.38
CA GLY A 616 -1.09 -8.73 -1.33
C GLY A 616 -1.68 -7.50 -2.03
N SER A 617 -0.86 -6.62 -2.59
CA SER A 617 -1.36 -5.42 -3.27
C SER A 617 -2.16 -5.81 -4.51
N PRO A 618 -3.35 -5.21 -4.73
CA PRO A 618 -4.07 -5.38 -5.97
C PRO A 618 -3.27 -4.83 -7.16
N VAL A 619 -3.24 -5.60 -8.24
CA VAL A 619 -2.83 -5.16 -9.57
C VAL A 619 -4.10 -4.91 -10.36
N VAL A 620 -4.30 -3.69 -10.85
CA VAL A 620 -5.51 -3.29 -11.60
C VAL A 620 -5.18 -2.80 -13.01
N ASN A 621 -6.13 -3.00 -13.92
CA ASN A 621 -6.08 -2.41 -15.27
C ASN A 621 -6.60 -0.95 -15.25
N VAL A 622 -6.63 -0.32 -16.43
CA VAL A 622 -7.16 1.06 -16.59
C VAL A 622 -8.64 1.20 -16.21
N ALA A 623 -9.40 0.11 -16.22
CA ALA A 623 -10.81 0.08 -15.81
C ALA A 623 -11.01 -0.10 -14.30
N SER A 624 -9.95 -0.10 -13.49
CA SER A 624 -10.00 -0.44 -12.05
C SER A 624 -10.45 -1.87 -11.74
N GLU A 625 -10.34 -2.80 -12.71
CA GLU A 625 -10.60 -4.21 -12.47
C GLU A 625 -9.32 -4.89 -11.98
N LEU A 626 -9.45 -5.79 -11.00
CA LEU A 626 -8.35 -6.59 -10.50
C LEU A 626 -7.90 -7.60 -11.57
N VAL A 627 -6.63 -7.54 -11.95
CA VAL A 627 -6.01 -8.49 -12.90
C VAL A 627 -4.99 -9.41 -12.23
N GLY A 628 -4.55 -9.07 -11.02
CA GLY A 628 -3.69 -9.94 -10.22
C GLY A 628 -3.42 -9.41 -8.82
N VAL A 629 -2.63 -10.17 -8.06
CA VAL A 629 -2.19 -9.79 -6.72
C VAL A 629 -0.69 -9.97 -6.58
N ILE A 630 0.03 -8.91 -6.20
CA ILE A 630 1.48 -8.94 -5.98
C ILE A 630 1.79 -9.92 -4.86
N PHE A 631 2.80 -10.76 -5.02
CA PHE A 631 3.29 -11.60 -3.93
C PHE A 631 4.81 -11.65 -3.81
N ASP A 632 5.53 -11.35 -4.88
CA ASP A 632 6.98 -11.45 -4.92
C ASP A 632 7.59 -10.48 -5.96
N GLY A 633 8.91 -10.47 -6.07
CA GLY A 633 9.67 -9.85 -7.16
C GLY A 633 10.77 -10.80 -7.62
N ASN A 634 11.27 -10.66 -8.85
CA ASN A 634 12.41 -11.47 -9.29
C ASN A 634 13.71 -11.07 -8.57
N GLN A 635 14.79 -11.83 -8.75
CA GLN A 635 16.04 -11.64 -7.99
C GLN A 635 16.62 -10.22 -8.14
N ASP A 636 16.49 -9.62 -9.33
CA ASP A 636 16.95 -8.26 -9.61
C ASP A 636 16.11 -7.18 -8.92
N SER A 637 14.91 -7.51 -8.43
CA SER A 637 14.07 -6.60 -7.64
C SER A 637 14.61 -6.35 -6.22
N LEU A 638 15.52 -7.19 -5.73
CA LEU A 638 16.04 -7.11 -4.35
C LEU A 638 16.90 -5.85 -4.08
N VAL A 639 17.24 -5.09 -5.12
CA VAL A 639 17.96 -3.80 -5.00
C VAL A 639 17.02 -2.59 -4.98
N LEU A 640 15.72 -2.77 -5.27
CA LEU A 640 14.78 -1.66 -5.45
C LEU A 640 14.57 -0.81 -4.19
N ASP A 641 14.93 -1.34 -3.01
CA ASP A 641 15.04 -0.58 -1.75
C ASP A 641 15.97 0.63 -1.90
N ILE A 642 17.03 0.54 -2.72
CA ILE A 642 18.09 1.56 -2.84
C ILE A 642 18.20 2.13 -4.24
N ALA A 643 18.01 1.32 -5.28
CA ALA A 643 18.22 1.74 -6.65
C ALA A 643 17.24 1.05 -7.58
N TYR A 644 16.51 1.83 -8.38
CA TYR A 644 15.58 1.27 -9.36
C TYR A 644 16.32 0.65 -10.56
N ASP A 645 15.85 -0.50 -11.05
CA ASP A 645 16.44 -1.23 -12.19
C ASP A 645 15.36 -1.69 -13.19
N SER A 646 14.96 -0.80 -14.10
CA SER A 646 13.93 -1.09 -15.11
C SER A 646 14.27 -2.27 -16.03
N ASP A 647 15.55 -2.54 -16.24
CA ASP A 647 15.98 -3.42 -17.32
C ASP A 647 15.79 -4.88 -16.91
N ARG A 648 15.88 -5.16 -15.60
CA ARG A 648 15.87 -6.50 -15.04
C ARG A 648 14.83 -6.73 -13.96
N ALA A 649 14.53 -5.74 -13.11
CA ALA A 649 13.64 -5.96 -12.00
C ALA A 649 12.19 -6.10 -12.47
N ARG A 650 11.48 -7.10 -11.93
CA ARG A 650 10.06 -7.34 -12.20
C ARG A 650 9.32 -7.66 -10.91
N ALA A 651 8.10 -7.15 -10.83
CA ALA A 651 7.11 -7.58 -9.86
C ALA A 651 6.47 -8.90 -10.32
N ILE A 652 6.18 -9.81 -9.38
CA ILE A 652 5.53 -11.10 -9.65
C ILE A 652 4.15 -11.10 -8.97
N SER A 653 3.12 -11.45 -9.75
CA SER A 653 1.73 -11.48 -9.30
C SER A 653 1.08 -12.83 -9.56
N VAL A 654 0.11 -13.22 -8.72
CA VAL A 654 -0.83 -14.30 -9.05
C VAL A 654 -1.91 -13.74 -9.97
N SER A 655 -2.25 -14.44 -11.06
CA SER A 655 -3.27 -14.03 -12.02
C SER A 655 -4.69 -14.26 -11.48
N VAL A 656 -5.63 -13.35 -11.74
CA VAL A 656 -7.03 -13.54 -11.31
C VAL A 656 -7.71 -14.74 -12.00
N GLY A 657 -7.34 -15.06 -13.24
CA GLY A 657 -7.84 -16.25 -13.92
C GLY A 657 -7.46 -17.51 -13.17
N ALA A 658 -6.19 -17.66 -12.75
CA ALA A 658 -5.77 -18.78 -11.91
C ALA A 658 -6.47 -18.82 -10.56
N ILE A 659 -6.77 -17.67 -9.94
CA ILE A 659 -7.56 -17.63 -8.70
C ILE A 659 -8.95 -18.21 -8.94
N MET A 660 -9.70 -17.67 -9.91
CA MET A 660 -11.07 -18.11 -10.20
C MET A 660 -11.12 -19.59 -10.57
N LYS A 661 -10.24 -20.02 -11.48
CA LYS A 661 -10.15 -21.39 -11.94
C LYS A 661 -9.77 -22.38 -10.83
N SER A 662 -8.87 -21.99 -9.92
CA SER A 662 -8.52 -22.83 -8.76
C SER A 662 -9.69 -22.96 -7.80
N LEU A 663 -10.38 -21.86 -7.50
CA LEU A 663 -11.56 -21.88 -6.64
C LEU A 663 -12.67 -22.76 -7.22
N GLU A 664 -12.88 -22.72 -8.54
CA GLU A 664 -13.91 -23.50 -9.22
C GLU A 664 -13.56 -24.99 -9.36
N HIS A 665 -12.37 -25.29 -9.89
CA HIS A 665 -12.02 -26.64 -10.34
C HIS A 665 -11.17 -27.44 -9.34
N VAL A 666 -10.46 -26.78 -8.43
CA VAL A 666 -9.61 -27.46 -7.42
C VAL A 666 -10.30 -27.50 -6.06
N TYR A 667 -10.84 -26.35 -5.62
CA TYR A 667 -11.41 -26.21 -4.27
C TYR A 667 -12.92 -26.35 -4.21
N HIS A 668 -13.61 -26.29 -5.35
CA HIS A 668 -15.07 -26.31 -5.46
C HIS A 668 -15.76 -25.30 -4.52
N ALA A 669 -15.21 -24.09 -4.45
CA ALA A 669 -15.65 -23.00 -3.59
C ALA A 669 -16.83 -22.22 -4.19
N GLU A 670 -17.92 -22.91 -4.49
CA GLU A 670 -19.08 -22.39 -5.25
C GLU A 670 -19.61 -21.05 -4.72
N GLY A 671 -19.78 -20.92 -3.40
CA GLY A 671 -20.28 -19.68 -2.79
C GLY A 671 -19.32 -18.49 -2.96
N LEU A 672 -18.01 -18.73 -2.86
CA LEU A 672 -17.00 -17.68 -3.05
C LEU A 672 -16.90 -17.28 -4.52
N VAL A 673 -16.97 -18.24 -5.43
CA VAL A 673 -16.99 -17.99 -6.88
C VAL A 673 -18.23 -17.18 -7.26
N ALA A 674 -19.41 -17.54 -6.73
CA ALA A 674 -20.65 -16.81 -6.99
C ALA A 674 -20.57 -15.35 -6.50
N GLU A 675 -20.04 -15.13 -5.29
CA GLU A 675 -19.85 -13.77 -4.76
C GLU A 675 -18.88 -12.93 -5.62
N LEU A 676 -17.78 -13.52 -6.09
CA LEU A 676 -16.82 -12.83 -6.96
C LEU A 676 -17.40 -12.54 -8.35
N GLN A 677 -18.24 -13.44 -8.89
CA GLN A 677 -18.96 -13.23 -10.14
C GLN A 677 -20.03 -12.15 -10.01
N GLU A 678 -20.78 -12.13 -8.91
CA GLU A 678 -21.74 -11.05 -8.61
C GLU A 678 -21.02 -9.71 -8.45
N ALA A 679 -19.92 -9.68 -7.70
CA ALA A 679 -19.07 -8.50 -7.58
C ALA A 679 -18.58 -8.02 -8.95
N ARG A 680 -18.20 -8.94 -9.85
CA ARG A 680 -17.88 -8.59 -11.24
C ARG A 680 -19.08 -7.98 -11.95
N GLN A 681 -20.28 -8.54 -11.85
CA GLN A 681 -21.47 -7.99 -12.53
C GLN A 681 -21.86 -6.59 -12.01
N VAL A 682 -21.75 -6.37 -10.70
CA VAL A 682 -22.04 -5.10 -10.02
C VAL A 682 -20.94 -4.06 -10.30
N GLY A 683 -19.67 -4.49 -10.28
CA GLY A 683 -18.50 -3.62 -10.40
C GLY A 683 -17.98 -3.42 -11.83
N SER A 684 -18.31 -4.30 -12.78
CA SER A 684 -17.87 -4.19 -14.18
C SER A 684 -18.60 -3.01 -14.83
N VAL A 685 -17.94 -1.86 -14.81
CA VAL A 685 -18.40 -0.67 -15.48
C VAL A 685 -17.57 -0.50 -16.74
N THR A 686 -18.12 -0.94 -17.88
CA THR A 686 -17.44 -0.79 -19.17
C THR A 686 -17.56 0.66 -19.65
N TRP A 687 -16.45 1.39 -19.58
CA TRP A 687 -16.32 2.70 -20.20
C TRP A 687 -15.83 2.57 -21.65
N MET A 688 -16.54 3.23 -22.57
CA MET A 688 -16.23 3.32 -23.99
C MET A 688 -15.45 4.62 -24.23
N PRO A 689 -14.17 4.54 -24.64
CA PRO A 689 -13.37 5.73 -24.88
C PRO A 689 -13.88 6.49 -26.11
N LEU A 690 -13.98 7.81 -25.97
CA LEU A 690 -14.27 8.74 -27.07
C LEU A 690 -12.98 9.39 -27.60
N PHE A 691 -11.87 9.30 -26.88
CA PHE A 691 -10.58 9.85 -27.31
C PHE A 691 -9.43 8.96 -26.83
N ASP A 692 -8.56 8.56 -27.75
CA ASP A 692 -7.45 7.62 -27.49
C ASP A 692 -6.15 8.31 -27.04
N GLY A 693 -6.14 9.64 -26.97
CA GLY A 693 -4.95 10.41 -26.61
C GLY A 693 -3.93 10.56 -27.74
N HIS A 694 -4.17 10.06 -28.94
CA HIS A 694 -3.20 10.10 -30.04
C HIS A 694 -3.68 10.93 -31.22
N LYS A 695 -4.95 10.83 -31.57
CA LYS A 695 -5.57 11.56 -32.69
C LYS A 695 -7.00 11.93 -32.31
N LEU A 696 -7.56 12.94 -32.98
CA LEU A 696 -8.93 13.38 -32.72
C LEU A 696 -9.97 12.25 -32.97
N GLY A 697 -9.66 11.26 -33.81
CA GLY A 697 -10.60 10.17 -34.11
C GLY A 697 -11.85 10.73 -34.79
N ASP A 698 -13.02 10.45 -34.22
CA ASP A 698 -14.30 10.96 -34.71
C ASP A 698 -14.66 12.36 -34.17
N TRP A 699 -13.76 13.01 -33.41
CA TRP A 699 -13.90 14.43 -33.07
C TRP A 699 -13.49 15.32 -34.24
N GLN A 700 -14.32 16.29 -34.57
CA GLN A 700 -14.04 17.32 -35.58
C GLN A 700 -14.33 18.70 -35.00
N SER A 701 -13.81 19.76 -35.63
CA SER A 701 -14.21 21.12 -35.27
C SER A 701 -15.73 21.26 -35.40
N SER A 702 -16.35 22.00 -34.48
CA SER A 702 -17.77 22.35 -34.57
C SER A 702 -18.06 23.34 -35.71
N GLU A 703 -17.04 23.92 -36.35
CA GLU A 703 -17.19 24.88 -37.46
C GLU A 703 -18.05 26.11 -37.10
N PHE A 704 -17.77 26.74 -35.95
CA PHE A 704 -18.36 28.04 -35.60
C PHE A 704 -17.94 29.18 -36.54
N GLY A 705 -16.90 28.95 -37.35
CA GLY A 705 -16.43 29.83 -38.43
C GLY A 705 -15.32 30.79 -38.00
N THR A 706 -15.16 30.98 -36.69
CA THR A 706 -14.10 31.76 -36.05
C THR A 706 -13.33 30.94 -35.01
N ASP A 707 -13.37 29.61 -35.13
CA ASP A 707 -12.67 28.69 -34.24
C ASP A 707 -11.16 28.96 -34.20
N GLY A 708 -10.62 28.91 -32.99
CA GLY A 708 -9.20 28.84 -32.74
C GLY A 708 -8.58 27.49 -33.18
N PRO A 709 -7.25 27.36 -33.12
CA PRO A 709 -6.55 26.14 -33.54
C PRO A 709 -6.99 24.92 -32.71
N LEU A 710 -7.25 23.81 -33.39
CA LEU A 710 -7.59 22.52 -32.77
C LEU A 710 -6.45 21.52 -32.99
N GLU A 711 -5.81 21.09 -31.89
CA GLU A 711 -4.62 20.23 -31.96
C GLU A 711 -4.63 19.16 -30.86
N VAL A 712 -3.94 18.04 -31.09
CA VAL A 712 -3.64 17.08 -30.02
C VAL A 712 -2.24 17.34 -29.49
N ILE A 713 -2.14 17.79 -28.23
CA ILE A 713 -0.88 18.14 -27.57
C ILE A 713 -0.77 17.33 -26.29
N ASN A 714 0.32 16.59 -26.11
CA ASN A 714 0.57 15.78 -24.89
C ASN A 714 -0.56 14.79 -24.55
N ARG A 715 -1.20 14.21 -25.57
CA ARG A 715 -2.39 13.34 -25.43
C ARG A 715 -3.64 14.03 -24.87
N GLU A 716 -3.73 15.33 -25.07
CA GLU A 716 -4.88 16.17 -24.71
C GLU A 716 -5.42 16.80 -26.00
N ILE A 717 -6.74 16.97 -26.09
CA ILE A 717 -7.32 17.82 -27.13
C ILE A 717 -7.18 19.27 -26.66
N SER A 718 -6.51 20.10 -27.47
CA SER A 718 -6.35 21.53 -27.24
C SER A 718 -7.30 22.29 -28.15
N ILE A 719 -8.25 23.01 -27.55
CA ILE A 719 -9.19 23.90 -28.24
C ILE A 719 -8.70 25.32 -28.02
N GLY A 720 -8.12 25.93 -29.05
CA GLY A 720 -7.65 27.31 -29.02
C GLY A 720 -8.81 28.31 -28.94
N MET A 721 -8.53 29.51 -28.44
CA MET A 721 -9.53 30.57 -28.31
C MET A 721 -9.99 31.07 -29.69
N GLY A 722 -11.31 31.07 -29.91
CA GLY A 722 -11.97 31.61 -31.11
C GLY A 722 -12.58 33.00 -30.87
N ASP A 723 -13.28 33.54 -31.87
CA ASP A 723 -13.96 34.85 -31.79
C ASP A 723 -15.49 34.75 -31.89
N PRO A 724 -16.22 34.58 -30.77
CA PRO A 724 -15.73 34.23 -29.44
C PRO A 724 -15.71 32.71 -29.18
N LEU A 725 -16.25 31.88 -30.07
CA LEU A 725 -16.46 30.45 -29.87
C LEU A 725 -15.46 29.59 -30.64
N SER A 726 -15.05 28.49 -29.99
CA SER A 726 -14.41 27.34 -30.62
C SER A 726 -15.05 26.07 -30.09
N GLY A 727 -15.05 24.98 -30.85
CA GLY A 727 -15.50 23.71 -30.29
C GLY A 727 -15.15 22.49 -31.11
N ILE A 728 -15.48 21.34 -30.52
CA ILE A 728 -15.42 20.04 -31.16
C ILE A 728 -16.74 19.31 -31.07
N THR A 729 -17.06 18.52 -32.09
CA THR A 729 -18.28 17.72 -32.19
C THR A 729 -17.93 16.28 -32.55
N TRP A 730 -18.54 15.34 -31.83
CA TRP A 730 -18.41 13.90 -32.05
C TRP A 730 -19.25 13.47 -33.26
N GLN A 731 -18.61 12.81 -34.22
CA GLN A 731 -19.26 12.34 -35.45
C GLN A 731 -19.70 10.87 -35.39
N GLY A 732 -19.33 10.14 -34.33
CA GLY A 732 -19.77 8.77 -34.12
C GLY A 732 -21.19 8.67 -33.56
N GLU A 733 -21.72 7.45 -33.52
CA GLU A 733 -22.97 7.19 -32.80
C GLU A 733 -22.81 7.44 -31.29
N PHE A 734 -23.86 7.96 -30.66
CA PHE A 734 -23.87 8.24 -29.22
C PHE A 734 -25.27 8.00 -28.63
N PRO A 735 -25.39 7.41 -27.42
CA PRO A 735 -26.70 7.13 -26.81
C PRO A 735 -27.50 8.41 -26.51
N GLN A 736 -28.83 8.27 -26.52
CA GLN A 736 -29.77 9.35 -26.22
C GLN A 736 -30.16 9.44 -24.74
N ASP A 737 -30.18 8.31 -24.03
CA ASP A 737 -30.59 8.18 -22.64
C ASP A 737 -29.88 7.00 -21.97
N ASN A 738 -29.94 6.94 -20.63
CA ASN A 738 -29.38 5.90 -19.78
C ASN A 738 -27.88 5.71 -20.00
N TYR A 739 -27.13 6.80 -19.91
CA TYR A 739 -25.69 6.78 -20.01
C TYR A 739 -25.04 7.75 -19.02
N GLU A 740 -23.78 7.50 -18.70
CA GLU A 740 -22.94 8.43 -17.95
C GLU A 740 -21.73 8.79 -18.83
N LEU A 741 -21.54 10.08 -19.05
CA LEU A 741 -20.42 10.66 -19.77
C LEU A 741 -19.40 11.19 -18.76
N SER A 742 -18.12 10.97 -19.01
CA SER A 742 -17.02 11.44 -18.19
C SER A 742 -15.95 12.09 -19.07
N LEU A 743 -15.44 13.23 -18.62
CA LEU A 743 -14.26 13.87 -19.20
C LEU A 743 -13.52 14.70 -18.14
N GLU A 744 -12.31 15.13 -18.46
CA GLU A 744 -11.61 16.16 -17.71
C GLU A 744 -11.36 17.38 -18.60
N ALA A 745 -11.58 18.58 -18.05
CA ALA A 745 -11.36 19.84 -18.75
C ALA A 745 -10.54 20.82 -17.89
N LYS A 746 -9.74 21.68 -18.52
CA LYS A 746 -9.08 22.81 -17.85
C LYS A 746 -9.11 24.07 -18.71
N ARG A 747 -9.18 25.23 -18.06
CA ARG A 747 -8.93 26.54 -18.69
C ARG A 747 -7.43 26.79 -18.75
N VAL A 748 -6.92 27.12 -19.93
CA VAL A 748 -5.51 27.50 -20.13
C VAL A 748 -5.36 29.01 -20.21
N GLU A 749 -6.32 29.68 -20.86
CA GLU A 749 -6.34 31.13 -21.06
C GLU A 749 -7.79 31.61 -21.21
N GLY A 750 -8.02 32.88 -20.93
CA GLY A 750 -9.30 33.57 -21.10
C GLY A 750 -10.08 33.71 -19.80
N PHE A 751 -11.35 34.12 -19.90
CA PHE A 751 -12.12 34.52 -18.71
C PHE A 751 -13.53 33.92 -18.61
N ASP A 752 -14.03 33.21 -19.62
CA ASP A 752 -15.38 32.63 -19.62
C ASP A 752 -15.35 31.08 -19.63
N PHE A 753 -16.38 30.41 -20.16
CA PHE A 753 -16.46 28.96 -20.05
C PHE A 753 -15.42 28.25 -20.92
N PHE A 754 -14.71 27.30 -20.32
CA PHE A 754 -13.73 26.43 -20.97
C PHE A 754 -14.29 25.03 -21.25
N CYS A 755 -15.53 24.76 -20.82
CA CYS A 755 -16.26 23.56 -21.17
C CYS A 755 -17.76 23.85 -21.19
N GLY A 756 -18.30 24.11 -22.39
CA GLY A 756 -19.72 24.03 -22.70
C GLY A 756 -20.02 22.66 -23.30
N LEU A 757 -20.33 21.68 -22.45
CA LEU A 757 -20.56 20.30 -22.84
C LEU A 757 -22.01 20.11 -23.28
N THR A 758 -22.22 19.94 -24.58
CA THR A 758 -23.52 19.63 -25.18
C THR A 758 -23.68 18.13 -25.36
N PHE A 759 -24.78 17.55 -24.87
CA PHE A 759 -25.02 16.12 -24.88
C PHE A 759 -26.51 15.77 -25.11
N PRO A 760 -26.83 14.58 -25.65
CA PRO A 760 -28.21 14.17 -25.89
C PRO A 760 -29.02 13.95 -24.60
N VAL A 761 -30.31 14.25 -24.63
CA VAL A 761 -31.26 13.93 -23.54
C VAL A 761 -32.57 13.48 -24.18
N GLY A 762 -32.76 12.18 -24.34
CA GLY A 762 -33.85 11.64 -25.16
C GLY A 762 -33.77 12.15 -26.61
N GLN A 763 -34.82 12.79 -27.10
CA GLN A 763 -34.83 13.40 -28.45
C GLN A 763 -34.23 14.81 -28.47
N ASP A 764 -33.96 15.39 -27.30
CA ASP A 764 -33.45 16.75 -27.15
C ASP A 764 -31.94 16.75 -26.86
N SER A 765 -31.40 17.92 -26.52
CA SER A 765 -30.02 18.07 -26.09
C SER A 765 -29.97 19.08 -24.97
N CYS A 766 -28.98 18.95 -24.08
CA CYS A 766 -28.72 19.89 -23.00
C CYS A 766 -27.25 20.31 -23.03
N SER A 767 -26.94 21.51 -22.53
CA SER A 767 -25.56 21.95 -22.35
C SER A 767 -25.23 22.13 -20.88
N PHE A 768 -24.19 21.47 -20.37
CA PHE A 768 -23.57 21.78 -19.08
C PHE A 768 -22.47 22.81 -19.28
N ILE A 769 -22.55 23.94 -18.59
CA ILE A 769 -21.61 25.05 -18.71
C ILE A 769 -20.71 25.05 -17.47
N LEU A 770 -19.40 24.98 -17.69
CA LEU A 770 -18.38 25.10 -16.63
C LEU A 770 -17.53 26.36 -16.86
N GLY A 771 -17.74 27.34 -15.99
CA GLY A 771 -17.00 28.62 -15.96
C GLY A 771 -17.63 29.73 -16.79
N GLY A 772 -18.95 29.72 -16.99
CA GLY A 772 -19.63 30.74 -17.79
C GLY A 772 -19.72 32.12 -17.11
N TRP A 773 -20.18 33.13 -17.85
CA TRP A 773 -20.53 34.48 -17.36
C TRP A 773 -19.41 35.15 -16.55
N GLY A 774 -18.23 35.25 -17.18
CA GLY A 774 -17.06 35.83 -16.52
C GLY A 774 -16.29 34.85 -15.61
N GLY A 775 -16.47 33.54 -15.80
CA GLY A 775 -15.48 32.55 -15.37
C GLY A 775 -15.88 31.68 -14.19
N GLY A 776 -16.97 32.01 -13.50
CA GLY A 776 -17.36 31.38 -12.23
C GLY A 776 -18.72 30.67 -12.24
N LEU A 777 -19.55 30.84 -13.28
CA LEU A 777 -20.85 30.20 -13.32
C LEU A 777 -20.74 28.74 -13.76
N VAL A 778 -21.46 27.86 -13.05
CA VAL A 778 -21.65 26.45 -13.40
C VAL A 778 -23.15 26.13 -13.41
N GLY A 779 -23.66 25.47 -14.46
CA GLY A 779 -25.11 25.20 -14.58
C GLY A 779 -25.49 24.46 -15.87
N LEU A 780 -26.74 23.99 -15.94
CA LEU A 780 -27.35 23.47 -17.17
C LEU A 780 -27.99 24.62 -17.94
N SER A 781 -27.73 24.73 -19.24
CA SER A 781 -28.26 25.81 -20.07
C SER A 781 -29.41 25.36 -20.95
N SER A 782 -30.38 26.28 -20.97
CA SER A 782 -31.68 26.32 -21.63
C SER A 782 -32.70 25.32 -21.09
N ILE A 783 -32.86 25.35 -19.75
CA ILE A 783 -33.96 24.71 -19.02
C ILE A 783 -35.14 25.70 -18.94
N ASP A 784 -36.32 25.30 -19.39
CA ASP A 784 -37.53 26.15 -19.49
C ASP A 784 -37.29 27.45 -20.29
N GLY A 785 -36.41 27.37 -21.30
CA GLY A 785 -36.00 28.51 -22.14
C GLY A 785 -35.05 29.50 -21.45
N LEU A 786 -34.61 29.22 -20.22
CA LEU A 786 -33.72 30.08 -19.44
C LEU A 786 -32.26 29.58 -19.48
N ASP A 787 -31.34 30.51 -19.68
CA ASP A 787 -29.91 30.22 -19.69
C ASP A 787 -29.41 29.74 -18.31
N ALA A 788 -28.23 29.12 -18.28
CA ALA A 788 -27.65 28.61 -17.03
C ALA A 788 -27.47 29.67 -15.93
N SER A 789 -27.43 30.97 -16.27
CA SER A 789 -27.36 32.06 -15.27
C SER A 789 -28.73 32.48 -14.70
N GLU A 790 -29.82 32.06 -15.35
CA GLU A 790 -31.17 32.54 -15.08
C GLU A 790 -32.09 31.44 -14.53
N ASN A 791 -31.69 30.18 -14.64
CA ASN A 791 -32.44 29.03 -14.09
C ASN A 791 -31.92 28.57 -12.73
N ASP A 792 -32.64 27.64 -12.12
CA ASP A 792 -32.43 27.09 -10.77
C ASP A 792 -31.26 26.11 -10.66
N THR A 793 -30.59 25.76 -11.76
CA THR A 793 -29.38 24.91 -11.75
C THR A 793 -28.09 25.70 -11.55
N ASN A 794 -28.18 27.02 -11.50
CA ASN A 794 -27.02 27.91 -11.43
C ASN A 794 -26.25 27.80 -10.11
N GLN A 795 -24.92 27.82 -10.20
CA GLN A 795 -24.01 27.89 -9.06
C GLN A 795 -22.80 28.75 -9.40
N TYR A 796 -22.23 29.40 -8.39
CA TYR A 796 -20.98 30.14 -8.52
C TYR A 796 -19.85 29.41 -7.80
N ILE A 797 -18.88 28.94 -8.58
CA ILE A 797 -17.73 28.17 -8.10
C ILE A 797 -16.46 28.90 -8.53
N GLN A 798 -15.50 29.01 -7.62
CA GLN A 798 -14.17 29.49 -7.97
C GLN A 798 -13.46 28.41 -8.80
N LEU A 799 -13.20 28.72 -10.07
CA LEU A 799 -12.47 27.84 -10.98
C LEU A 799 -11.09 28.43 -11.26
N ASP A 800 -10.06 27.78 -10.76
CA ASP A 800 -8.65 28.12 -11.00
C ASP A 800 -8.20 27.71 -12.41
N ASP A 801 -7.39 28.57 -13.03
CA ASP A 801 -6.74 28.28 -14.31
C ASP A 801 -5.68 27.19 -14.17
N ASN A 802 -5.45 26.44 -15.25
CA ASN A 802 -4.50 25.34 -15.33
C ASN A 802 -4.75 24.18 -14.35
N ARG A 803 -5.92 24.14 -13.70
CA ARG A 803 -6.42 23.01 -12.91
C ARG A 803 -7.33 22.13 -13.75
N TRP A 804 -7.14 20.81 -13.70
CA TRP A 804 -8.05 19.84 -14.29
C TRP A 804 -9.29 19.65 -13.40
N TYR A 805 -10.46 19.69 -14.03
CA TYR A 805 -11.75 19.43 -13.41
C TYR A 805 -12.33 18.15 -14.01
N ALA A 806 -12.68 17.18 -13.17
CA ALA A 806 -13.35 15.98 -13.60
C ALA A 806 -14.86 16.22 -13.67
N ILE A 807 -15.41 16.11 -14.88
CA ILE A 807 -16.83 16.34 -15.16
C ILE A 807 -17.47 14.98 -15.41
N ARG A 808 -18.58 14.71 -14.71
CA ARG A 808 -19.49 13.62 -15.09
C ARG A 808 -20.89 14.16 -15.32
N VAL A 809 -21.52 13.66 -16.37
CA VAL A 809 -22.93 13.91 -16.65
C VAL A 809 -23.61 12.56 -16.79
N ARG A 810 -24.56 12.31 -15.89
CA ARG A 810 -25.43 11.15 -15.92
C ARG A 810 -26.78 11.56 -16.52
N VAL A 811 -27.19 10.88 -17.58
CA VAL A 811 -28.49 11.07 -18.22
C VAL A 811 -29.31 9.81 -18.01
N GLU A 812 -30.23 9.87 -17.07
CA GLU A 812 -31.19 8.82 -16.76
C GLU A 812 -32.53 9.16 -17.42
N ALA A 813 -33.40 8.16 -17.59
CA ALA A 813 -34.74 8.36 -18.15
C ALA A 813 -35.54 9.51 -17.50
N ASN A 814 -35.32 9.78 -16.21
CA ASN A 814 -36.10 10.76 -15.43
C ASN A 814 -35.29 11.98 -14.96
N SER A 815 -33.96 11.95 -15.05
CA SER A 815 -33.08 12.94 -14.42
C SER A 815 -31.79 13.19 -15.22
N ILE A 816 -31.22 14.37 -15.04
CA ILE A 816 -29.84 14.70 -15.42
C ILE A 816 -29.08 15.02 -14.14
N THR A 817 -27.98 14.31 -13.88
CA THR A 817 -27.09 14.58 -12.74
C THR A 817 -25.71 15.00 -13.22
N CYS A 818 -25.22 16.15 -12.76
CA CYS A 818 -23.87 16.62 -13.06
C CYS A 818 -23.01 16.56 -11.80
N LEU A 819 -21.83 15.95 -11.92
CA LEU A 819 -20.82 15.89 -10.86
C LEU A 819 -19.58 16.64 -11.29
N LEU A 820 -18.96 17.34 -10.34
CA LEU A 820 -17.68 18.02 -10.50
C LEU A 820 -16.71 17.49 -9.44
N ASP A 821 -15.57 16.96 -9.88
CA ASP A 821 -14.54 16.35 -9.03
C ASP A 821 -15.05 15.20 -8.13
N GLY A 822 -16.15 14.57 -8.53
CA GLY A 822 -16.79 13.46 -7.82
C GLY A 822 -17.89 13.87 -6.83
N GLU A 823 -18.08 15.17 -6.61
CA GLU A 823 -19.18 15.71 -5.81
C GLU A 823 -20.41 15.98 -6.70
N GLU A 824 -21.59 15.62 -6.21
CA GLU A 824 -22.86 15.89 -6.89
C GLU A 824 -23.17 17.38 -6.85
N LEU A 825 -23.27 18.00 -8.04
CA LEU A 825 -23.47 19.43 -8.16
C LEU A 825 -24.91 19.78 -8.52
N ILE A 826 -25.47 19.13 -9.54
CA ILE A 826 -26.79 19.42 -10.09
C ILE A 826 -27.55 18.12 -10.23
N VAL A 827 -28.81 18.09 -9.79
CA VAL A 827 -29.79 17.05 -10.12
C VAL A 827 -31.02 17.75 -10.69
N GLN A 828 -31.27 17.56 -11.99
CA GLN A 828 -32.40 18.15 -12.70
C GLN A 828 -33.38 17.06 -13.10
N GLU A 829 -34.56 17.02 -12.48
CA GLU A 829 -35.66 16.18 -12.94
C GLU A 829 -36.12 16.62 -14.33
N ARG A 830 -36.44 15.66 -15.20
CA ARG A 830 -36.85 15.92 -16.58
C ARG A 830 -38.36 16.12 -16.72
N ALA A 831 -39.15 15.56 -15.81
CA ALA A 831 -40.60 15.60 -15.90
C ALA A 831 -41.12 17.03 -15.78
N GLY A 832 -41.89 17.48 -16.79
CA GLY A 832 -42.51 18.81 -16.78
C GLY A 832 -41.55 19.97 -17.06
N ARG A 833 -40.33 19.69 -17.51
CA ARG A 833 -39.30 20.69 -17.83
C ARG A 833 -39.01 20.68 -19.33
N GLU A 834 -38.85 21.85 -19.93
CA GLU A 834 -38.38 21.98 -21.31
C GLU A 834 -36.85 21.97 -21.32
N ILE A 835 -36.24 21.03 -22.04
CA ILE A 835 -34.79 20.88 -22.12
C ILE A 835 -34.36 21.19 -23.55
N SER A 836 -33.46 22.15 -23.69
CA SER A 836 -32.96 22.58 -24.99
C SER A 836 -31.51 23.05 -24.88
N ILE A 837 -30.97 23.57 -25.98
CA ILE A 837 -29.68 24.28 -25.98
C ILE A 837 -29.83 25.62 -26.68
N ARG A 838 -28.92 26.53 -26.34
CA ARG A 838 -28.79 27.80 -27.04
C ARG A 838 -28.55 27.60 -28.55
N PRO A 839 -29.13 28.45 -29.42
CA PRO A 839 -28.95 28.33 -30.87
C PRO A 839 -27.49 28.33 -31.31
N GLU A 840 -26.63 29.07 -30.61
CA GLU A 840 -25.20 29.12 -30.89
C GLU A 840 -24.51 27.76 -30.68
N MET A 841 -25.10 26.86 -29.88
CA MET A 841 -24.54 25.53 -29.57
C MET A 841 -25.07 24.42 -30.49
N PHE A 842 -25.90 24.73 -31.50
CA PHE A 842 -26.45 23.70 -32.41
C PHE A 842 -25.38 22.90 -33.15
N MET A 843 -24.24 23.52 -33.44
CA MET A 843 -23.12 22.85 -34.10
C MET A 843 -22.42 21.81 -33.22
N CYS A 844 -22.67 21.81 -31.91
CA CYS A 844 -22.17 20.81 -30.97
C CYS A 844 -23.06 19.56 -30.84
N LYS A 845 -24.11 19.41 -31.66
CA LYS A 845 -24.94 18.21 -31.67
C LYS A 845 -24.33 17.08 -32.51
N PRO A 846 -24.52 15.80 -32.15
CA PRO A 846 -25.30 15.32 -30.99
C PRO A 846 -24.54 15.42 -29.66
N LEU A 847 -23.20 15.32 -29.70
CA LEU A 847 -22.31 15.47 -28.55
C LEU A 847 -21.17 16.40 -28.95
N GLY A 848 -20.90 17.43 -28.14
CA GLY A 848 -19.88 18.41 -28.47
C GLY A 848 -19.42 19.22 -27.26
N ILE A 849 -18.24 19.82 -27.37
CA ILE A 849 -17.62 20.61 -26.30
C ILE A 849 -17.15 21.91 -26.92
N ALA A 850 -17.65 23.04 -26.41
CA ALA A 850 -17.22 24.36 -26.83
C ALA A 850 -16.48 25.12 -25.72
N THR A 851 -15.69 26.10 -26.14
CA THR A 851 -15.08 27.13 -25.29
C THR A 851 -15.55 28.50 -25.78
N TYR A 852 -15.80 29.43 -24.88
CA TYR A 852 -16.18 30.81 -25.20
C TYR A 852 -15.17 31.76 -24.58
N ALA A 853 -14.59 32.65 -25.38
CA ALA A 853 -13.55 33.61 -24.96
C ALA A 853 -12.44 32.99 -24.09
N THR A 854 -12.14 31.71 -24.34
CA THR A 854 -11.13 30.91 -23.63
C THR A 854 -10.47 29.89 -24.54
N ALA A 855 -9.27 29.49 -24.15
CA ALA A 855 -8.63 28.27 -24.62
C ALA A 855 -8.76 27.18 -23.55
N GLY A 856 -9.21 26.00 -23.98
CA GLY A 856 -9.46 24.85 -23.12
C GLY A 856 -8.63 23.63 -23.52
N ARG A 857 -8.39 22.73 -22.57
CA ARG A 857 -7.89 21.38 -22.89
C ARG A 857 -8.79 20.31 -22.32
N LEU A 858 -8.85 19.18 -23.02
CA LEU A 858 -9.69 18.04 -22.71
C LEU A 858 -8.88 16.75 -22.70
N ARG A 859 -9.20 15.83 -21.78
CA ARG A 859 -8.65 14.47 -21.74
C ARG A 859 -9.65 13.50 -21.11
N ASN A 860 -9.34 12.20 -21.16
CA ASN A 860 -10.13 11.14 -20.53
C ASN A 860 -11.63 11.15 -20.93
N LEU A 861 -11.92 11.45 -22.20
CA LEU A 861 -13.29 11.49 -22.73
C LEU A 861 -13.78 10.05 -22.94
N GLN A 862 -14.83 9.67 -22.23
CA GLN A 862 -15.40 8.32 -22.27
C GLN A 862 -16.86 8.33 -21.80
N TYR A 863 -17.64 7.34 -22.20
CA TYR A 863 -19.01 7.17 -21.70
C TYR A 863 -19.29 5.72 -21.32
N ARG A 864 -20.33 5.48 -20.53
CA ARG A 864 -20.86 4.14 -20.22
C ARG A 864 -22.37 4.15 -20.30
N LEU A 865 -22.97 2.98 -20.50
CA LEU A 865 -24.42 2.81 -20.36
C LEU A 865 -24.77 2.53 -18.90
N LEU A 866 -25.86 3.13 -18.42
CA LEU A 866 -26.42 2.91 -17.09
C LEU A 866 -27.32 1.67 -17.11
N ARG A 867 -27.27 0.86 -16.05
CA ARG A 867 -28.21 -0.25 -15.83
C ARG A 867 -29.26 0.20 -14.80
N GLU A 868 -30.45 -0.40 -14.79
CA GLU A 868 -31.60 0.00 -13.93
C GLU A 868 -31.35 0.03 -12.40
N MET A 869 -30.15 -0.29 -11.89
CA MET A 869 -29.84 -0.34 -10.45
C MET A 869 -28.90 0.77 -9.93
N ASP A 870 -28.55 1.77 -10.74
CA ASP A 870 -27.58 2.81 -10.37
C ASP A 870 -28.18 4.03 -9.63
N GLU A 871 -29.16 3.86 -8.73
CA GLU A 871 -29.69 4.98 -7.91
C GLU A 871 -28.70 5.40 -6.79
N PRO A 872 -28.46 6.71 -6.57
CA PRO A 872 -27.60 7.19 -5.49
C PRO A 872 -28.32 7.12 -4.13
N GLN A 873 -27.80 6.30 -3.19
CA GLN A 873 -28.19 6.34 -1.78
C GLN A 873 -27.17 7.12 -0.94
N GLU A 874 -27.65 8.20 -0.32
CA GLU A 874 -26.95 9.07 0.64
C GLU A 874 -26.20 8.26 1.71
N GLU A 875 -24.88 8.48 1.79
CA GLU A 875 -24.02 7.95 2.83
C GLU A 875 -24.18 8.79 4.10
N LYS A 876 -25.19 8.49 4.93
CA LYS A 876 -25.20 8.98 6.30
C LYS A 876 -24.25 8.13 7.12
N ASP A 877 -23.05 8.66 7.28
CA ASP A 877 -22.01 8.15 8.16
C ASP A 877 -22.51 8.25 9.61
N VAL A 878 -23.06 7.17 10.15
CA VAL A 878 -23.54 7.11 11.54
C VAL A 878 -22.50 6.38 12.38
N THR A 879 -21.63 7.20 12.98
CA THR A 879 -20.77 6.90 14.12
C THR A 879 -21.58 6.31 15.28
N PRO A 880 -20.92 5.58 16.18
CA PRO A 880 -20.97 6.03 17.56
C PRO A 880 -19.68 6.72 17.99
#